data_AF-A0AA39ID15-F1
#
_entry.id   AF-A0AA39ID15-F1
#
_cell.length_a   1.000
_cell.length_b   1.000
_cell.length_c   1.000
_cell.angle_alpha   90.00
_cell.angle_beta   90.00
_cell.angle_gamma   90.00
#
_symmetry.space_group_name_H-M   'P 1'
#
loop_
_entity.id
_entity.type
_entity.pdbx_description
1 polymer ?
#
loop_
_entity_poly.entity_id
_entity_poly.type
_entity_poly.pdbx_seq_one_letter_code
_entity_poly.pdbx_strand_id
1 'polypeptide(L)'
;MWFLLVLLFLGVAHSTPLSPSLNLTDVRSNLIFNSRQATDHQFPFMGFFENYQAHENSCGAVLVSHYHAVTHNTCRSFIDVGGKIYFDFIARTQSYQAHVVTVKSIQTVSINEGTHLAGPYDLLLFTFEEPLTERSWALPIVRNDDLHSDNKWGALSVGYGFSAAFDNGLQLYPPGTLNYRSVKYFDDSVCRGEWIDYHSNMALCAGLRKGGDALQIGDSGGALVQRTTTSYVFRAVAAYTPSSDSGFYVRMSAYCDKLQELTGGVVISLTNITGGKGTISAVYRCVISFKDIEETIEVVLKVSDPNKTLPAFDRTDESSAPKTKAIVGFHEAECDFYEHYAPNLDFPVPQVYGALRCVDATGPGVIIMESFCEKADTVTLAAGFNQYQLFNIAKHLALFHKHFLCLRSEEWRGKHDSSTNVVKRLVNTDFFSTNLEKLRLLKPGQFNHGINRFLPYGKLAKFIKFGLQDAYKEAGLPSVLVHGDFWCNNILWRKNPDGSLSNEIAVVVDWQLFDEGSPIRDITRALVMCMDADIRREYQYDILQCYYDTLLKLMQEEGQKLEFTFEQIVRAYKGSFIYQAMLIMCLGPYLSSFESQSDVRNKAILLFRREKFLLRALFAMDEALEMLPEFPLEKFAD
;
A
#
# COMPACT_ATOMS: atom_id res chain seq x y z
N MET A 1 -70.06 41.66 24.25
CA MET A 1 -69.90 41.20 22.86
C MET A 1 -68.50 40.61 22.72
N TRP A 2 -68.17 39.33 22.93
CA TRP A 2 -68.85 38.11 23.42
C TRP A 2 -67.79 37.34 24.27
N PHE A 3 -68.07 36.60 25.35
CA PHE A 3 -69.34 36.37 26.03
C PHE A 3 -69.19 36.29 27.59
N LEU A 4 -69.45 35.13 28.22
CA LEU A 4 -69.63 34.85 29.66
C LEU A 4 -68.88 33.54 30.05
N LEU A 5 -68.26 33.34 31.23
CA LEU A 5 -68.79 33.23 32.63
C LEU A 5 -69.29 31.79 32.95
N VAL A 6 -68.88 31.23 34.12
CA VAL A 6 -69.59 30.29 35.04
C VAL A 6 -68.62 29.34 35.78
N LEU A 7 -68.63 29.40 37.12
CA LEU A 7 -68.16 28.33 38.03
C LEU A 7 -69.27 27.27 38.16
N LEU A 8 -68.97 25.95 38.26
CA LEU A 8 -69.85 25.04 39.03
C LEU A 8 -69.23 23.67 39.44
N PHE A 9 -68.98 23.53 40.76
CA PHE A 9 -69.37 22.41 41.66
C PHE A 9 -68.59 21.07 41.83
N LEU A 10 -68.80 20.54 43.05
CA LEU A 10 -68.33 19.28 43.64
C LEU A 10 -69.31 18.12 43.44
N GLY A 11 -68.84 16.88 43.65
CA GLY A 11 -69.65 15.64 43.81
C GLY A 11 -68.92 14.41 43.24
N VAL A 12 -68.14 13.64 44.00
CA VAL A 12 -68.51 12.65 45.03
C VAL A 12 -69.31 11.44 44.50
N ALA A 13 -68.57 10.33 44.29
CA ALA A 13 -68.93 8.91 44.39
C ALA A 13 -70.26 8.36 43.80
N HIS A 14 -70.18 7.24 43.07
CA HIS A 14 -70.54 5.89 43.58
C HIS A 14 -70.20 4.73 42.61
N SER A 15 -69.69 3.63 43.19
CA SER A 15 -69.75 2.20 42.78
C SER A 15 -69.83 1.75 41.30
N THR A 16 -68.81 0.96 40.91
CA THR A 16 -68.83 -0.35 40.20
C THR A 16 -70.19 -1.02 39.86
N PRO A 17 -70.31 -1.88 38.81
CA PRO A 17 -69.26 -2.80 38.32
C PRO A 17 -69.18 -3.09 36.79
N LEU A 18 -68.05 -3.65 36.33
CA LEU A 18 -67.93 -4.89 35.53
C LEU A 18 -66.55 -5.01 34.85
N SER A 19 -65.83 -6.10 35.16
CA SER A 19 -64.79 -6.66 34.29
C SER A 19 -65.50 -7.59 33.28
N PRO A 20 -64.98 -7.78 32.05
CA PRO A 20 -63.85 -8.70 31.88
C PRO A 20 -62.72 -8.18 30.97
N SER A 21 -61.49 -8.40 31.43
CA SER A 21 -60.29 -8.71 30.63
C SER A 21 -60.25 -8.30 29.14
N LEU A 22 -59.46 -7.27 28.81
CA LEU A 22 -58.59 -7.35 27.64
C LEU A 22 -57.14 -7.44 28.13
N ASN A 23 -56.50 -8.55 27.76
CA ASN A 23 -55.12 -8.83 28.09
C ASN A 23 -54.22 -7.97 27.19
N LEU A 24 -53.51 -6.96 27.74
CA LEU A 24 -52.56 -6.13 26.99
C LEU A 24 -51.19 -6.84 26.82
N THR A 25 -51.23 -8.14 26.53
CA THR A 25 -50.06 -8.97 26.23
C THR A 25 -49.63 -8.88 24.76
N ASP A 26 -50.44 -8.29 23.90
CA ASP A 26 -50.16 -8.23 22.46
C ASP A 26 -49.28 -7.03 22.07
N VAL A 27 -48.28 -7.34 21.23
CA VAL A 27 -47.33 -6.46 20.53
C VAL A 27 -46.17 -5.90 21.37
N ARG A 28 -45.05 -6.66 21.42
CA ARG A 28 -43.68 -6.15 21.59
C ARG A 28 -42.73 -6.92 20.66
N SER A 29 -41.76 -6.25 20.02
CA SER A 29 -40.93 -6.83 18.97
C SER A 29 -39.44 -6.45 19.07
N ASN A 30 -38.62 -7.47 19.35
CA ASN A 30 -37.42 -7.90 18.63
C ASN A 30 -36.38 -6.88 18.12
N LEU A 31 -35.09 -7.15 18.43
CA LEU A 31 -33.99 -6.75 17.53
C LEU A 31 -34.16 -7.37 16.15
N ILE A 32 -34.56 -8.66 16.07
CA ILE A 32 -34.59 -9.35 14.78
C ILE A 32 -35.83 -10.23 14.58
N PHE A 33 -36.95 -9.58 14.30
CA PHE A 33 -38.10 -10.22 13.65
C PHE A 33 -37.69 -10.63 12.22
N ASN A 34 -37.79 -11.92 11.89
CA ASN A 34 -37.21 -12.53 10.68
C ASN A 34 -35.67 -12.40 10.60
N SER A 35 -34.98 -12.77 11.68
CA SER A 35 -33.52 -12.98 11.72
C SER A 35 -33.07 -14.11 10.80
N ARG A 36 -31.76 -14.12 10.52
CA ARG A 36 -31.03 -15.36 10.28
C ARG A 36 -30.11 -15.63 11.46
N GLN A 37 -30.12 -16.85 11.97
CA GLN A 37 -29.06 -17.32 12.85
C GLN A 37 -27.73 -17.30 12.09
N ALA A 38 -26.64 -16.95 12.78
CA ALA A 38 -25.31 -17.04 12.21
C ALA A 38 -24.87 -18.50 12.04
N THR A 39 -24.08 -18.79 11.00
CA THR A 39 -23.37 -20.07 10.86
C THR A 39 -22.00 -20.01 11.52
N ASP A 40 -21.42 -21.19 11.79
CA ASP A 40 -20.07 -21.36 12.32
C ASP A 40 -19.06 -20.48 11.57
N HIS A 41 -18.20 -19.78 12.31
CA HIS A 41 -17.19 -18.83 11.80
C HIS A 41 -17.71 -17.67 10.93
N GLN A 42 -19.02 -17.38 10.89
CA GLN A 42 -19.55 -16.32 10.02
C GLN A 42 -19.20 -14.91 10.53
N PHE A 43 -19.18 -14.72 11.85
CA PHE A 43 -18.88 -13.45 12.50
C PHE A 43 -17.98 -13.68 13.74
N PRO A 44 -16.75 -14.21 13.57
CA PRO A 44 -15.91 -14.63 14.69
C PRO A 44 -15.44 -13.45 15.56
N PHE A 45 -15.54 -12.23 15.02
CA PHE A 45 -15.33 -10.97 15.71
C PHE A 45 -16.35 -10.64 16.81
N MET A 46 -17.49 -11.35 16.87
CA MET A 46 -18.54 -11.11 17.85
C MET A 46 -18.26 -11.85 19.16
N GLY A 47 -17.91 -11.11 20.20
CA GLY A 47 -17.77 -11.61 21.56
C GLY A 47 -19.10 -11.64 22.30
N PHE A 48 -19.39 -12.73 23.02
CA PHE A 48 -20.52 -12.88 23.93
C PHE A 48 -20.06 -12.80 25.39
N PHE A 49 -20.85 -12.15 26.25
CA PHE A 49 -20.74 -12.25 27.70
C PHE A 49 -22.10 -12.01 28.37
N GLU A 50 -22.26 -12.47 29.61
CA GLU A 50 -23.52 -12.43 30.35
C GLU A 50 -23.34 -12.04 31.81
N ASN A 51 -24.41 -11.54 32.42
CA ASN A 51 -24.44 -11.30 33.86
C ASN A 51 -24.80 -12.58 34.63
N TYR A 52 -23.81 -13.18 35.29
CA TYR A 52 -23.97 -14.38 36.14
C TYR A 52 -25.02 -14.25 37.25
N GLN A 53 -25.40 -13.04 37.67
CA GLN A 53 -26.41 -12.82 38.72
C GLN A 53 -27.84 -12.78 38.19
N ALA A 54 -28.04 -12.55 36.88
CA ALA A 54 -29.35 -12.31 36.29
C ALA A 54 -29.83 -13.43 35.35
N HIS A 55 -28.92 -14.24 34.78
CA HIS A 55 -29.17 -15.38 33.86
C HIS A 55 -30.00 -15.11 32.58
N GLU A 56 -30.67 -13.97 32.44
CA GLU A 56 -31.57 -13.63 31.32
C GLU A 56 -31.04 -12.50 30.42
N ASN A 57 -30.00 -11.77 30.85
CA ASN A 57 -29.45 -10.62 30.12
C ASN A 57 -27.99 -10.86 29.69
N SER A 58 -27.72 -10.68 28.40
CA SER A 58 -26.38 -10.74 27.77
C SER A 58 -25.97 -9.40 27.15
N CYS A 59 -24.71 -9.30 26.74
CA CYS A 59 -24.20 -8.23 25.88
C CYS A 59 -23.27 -8.78 24.79
N GLY A 60 -23.15 -8.01 23.71
CA GLY A 60 -22.13 -8.22 22.68
C GLY A 60 -20.85 -7.44 22.97
N ALA A 61 -19.74 -7.85 22.37
CA ALA A 61 -18.56 -7.02 22.14
C ALA A 61 -18.03 -7.29 20.73
N VAL A 62 -17.27 -6.34 20.18
CA VAL A 62 -16.72 -6.43 18.82
C VAL A 62 -15.20 -6.35 18.88
N LEU A 63 -14.53 -7.34 18.30
CA LEU A 63 -13.07 -7.40 18.27
C LEU A 63 -12.48 -6.30 17.35
N VAL A 64 -11.66 -5.42 17.92
CA VAL A 64 -10.98 -4.32 17.21
C VAL A 64 -9.46 -4.49 17.13
N SER A 65 -8.88 -5.37 17.95
CA SER A 65 -7.52 -5.92 17.79
C SER A 65 -7.43 -7.27 18.51
N HIS A 66 -6.33 -8.00 18.33
CA HIS A 66 -6.11 -9.27 19.04
C HIS A 66 -6.02 -9.13 20.57
N TYR A 67 -5.83 -7.91 21.11
CA TYR A 67 -5.86 -7.62 22.55
C TYR A 67 -7.12 -6.87 23.03
N HIS A 68 -7.98 -6.43 22.10
CA HIS A 68 -9.02 -5.45 22.43
C HIS A 68 -10.36 -5.70 21.75
N ALA A 69 -11.43 -5.56 22.51
CA ALA A 69 -12.79 -5.47 22.00
C ALA A 69 -13.54 -4.27 22.58
N VAL A 70 -14.53 -3.78 21.84
CA VAL A 70 -15.37 -2.63 22.21
C VAL A 70 -16.82 -3.07 22.40
N THR A 71 -17.48 -2.50 23.41
CA THR A 71 -18.93 -2.65 23.64
C THR A 71 -19.54 -1.30 24.07
N HIS A 72 -20.86 -1.26 24.28
CA HIS A 72 -21.58 -0.08 24.75
C HIS A 72 -21.55 0.03 26.29
N ASN A 73 -21.56 1.25 26.84
CA ASN A 73 -21.48 1.47 28.30
C ASN A 73 -22.66 0.89 29.10
N THR A 74 -23.83 0.65 28.48
CA THR A 74 -24.93 -0.09 29.13
C THR A 74 -24.55 -1.50 29.58
N CYS A 75 -23.50 -2.08 29.00
CA CYS A 75 -22.97 -3.40 29.37
C CYS A 75 -22.00 -3.38 30.57
N ARG A 76 -21.71 -2.22 31.17
CA ARG A 76 -20.69 -2.09 32.24
C ARG A 76 -20.95 -3.00 33.46
N SER A 77 -22.22 -3.21 33.81
CA SER A 77 -22.64 -4.02 34.97
C SER A 77 -22.70 -5.53 34.71
N PHE A 78 -22.28 -5.98 33.52
CA PHE A 78 -22.36 -7.38 33.10
C PHE A 78 -21.01 -8.11 33.19
N ILE A 79 -19.90 -7.38 33.27
CA ILE A 79 -18.56 -7.95 33.27
C ILE A 79 -17.58 -7.09 34.08
N ASP A 80 -16.81 -7.75 34.94
CA ASP A 80 -15.73 -7.17 35.73
C ASP A 80 -14.36 -7.63 35.20
N VAL A 81 -13.29 -7.06 35.76
CA VAL A 81 -11.91 -7.56 35.54
C VAL A 81 -11.80 -9.00 36.04
N GLY A 82 -11.16 -9.88 35.26
CA GLY A 82 -11.19 -11.34 35.44
C GLY A 82 -12.40 -12.02 34.80
N GLY A 83 -13.37 -11.25 34.28
CA GLY A 83 -14.50 -11.75 33.51
C GLY A 83 -14.09 -12.37 32.17
N LYS A 84 -14.98 -13.18 31.59
CA LYS A 84 -14.73 -13.94 30.36
C LYS A 84 -15.60 -13.46 29.20
N ILE A 85 -14.99 -13.33 28.02
CA ILE A 85 -15.68 -13.06 26.75
C ILE A 85 -15.45 -14.24 25.81
N TYR A 86 -16.52 -14.70 25.15
CA TYR A 86 -16.54 -15.86 24.27
C TYR A 86 -16.63 -15.39 22.80
N PHE A 87 -15.56 -15.54 22.03
CA PHE A 87 -15.49 -15.25 20.59
C PHE A 87 -15.72 -16.52 19.76
N ASP A 88 -16.14 -16.35 18.50
CA ASP A 88 -16.57 -17.45 17.62
C ASP A 88 -17.63 -18.36 18.30
N PHE A 89 -18.57 -17.72 19.00
CA PHE A 89 -19.65 -18.36 19.75
C PHE A 89 -21.00 -18.09 19.08
N ILE A 90 -21.85 -19.11 18.96
CA ILE A 90 -23.20 -18.94 18.41
C ILE A 90 -24.26 -19.11 19.49
N ALA A 91 -24.31 -20.25 20.17
CA ALA A 91 -25.28 -20.52 21.23
C ALA A 91 -24.79 -21.62 22.17
N ARG A 92 -25.29 -21.63 23.42
CA ARG A 92 -24.94 -22.65 24.43
C ARG A 92 -25.28 -24.09 24.05
N THR A 93 -26.22 -24.27 23.11
CA THR A 93 -26.75 -25.56 22.68
C THR A 93 -25.90 -26.23 21.59
N GLN A 94 -24.92 -25.54 21.03
CA GLN A 94 -23.99 -26.09 20.03
C GLN A 94 -22.70 -26.58 20.69
N SER A 95 -22.14 -27.66 20.13
CA SER A 95 -20.99 -28.39 20.68
C SER A 95 -19.61 -27.81 20.30
N TYR A 96 -19.56 -26.59 19.76
CA TYR A 96 -18.35 -25.96 19.25
C TYR A 96 -17.57 -25.20 20.34
N GLN A 97 -16.24 -25.20 20.26
CA GLN A 97 -15.37 -24.55 21.24
C GLN A 97 -15.18 -23.06 20.91
N ALA A 98 -15.90 -22.20 21.62
CA ALA A 98 -15.65 -20.76 21.59
C ALA A 98 -14.24 -20.41 22.10
N HIS A 99 -13.64 -19.37 21.50
CA HIS A 99 -12.36 -18.82 21.94
C HIS A 99 -12.60 -17.90 23.14
N VAL A 100 -12.09 -18.28 24.31
CA VAL A 100 -12.34 -17.59 25.57
C VAL A 100 -11.16 -16.70 25.95
N VAL A 101 -11.42 -15.40 26.14
CA VAL A 101 -10.43 -14.46 26.68
C VAL A 101 -10.82 -13.98 28.08
N THR A 102 -9.84 -13.71 28.92
CA THR A 102 -10.02 -13.06 30.23
C THR A 102 -9.80 -11.56 30.10
N VAL A 103 -10.67 -10.75 30.72
CA VAL A 103 -10.59 -9.29 30.72
C VAL A 103 -9.60 -8.79 31.77
N LYS A 104 -8.48 -8.22 31.32
CA LYS A 104 -7.42 -7.59 32.14
C LYS A 104 -7.80 -6.19 32.61
N SER A 105 -8.47 -5.41 31.76
CA SER A 105 -8.86 -4.03 32.07
C SER A 105 -10.15 -3.63 31.34
N ILE A 106 -10.93 -2.73 31.96
CA ILE A 106 -12.15 -2.15 31.38
C ILE A 106 -12.08 -0.63 31.50
N GLN A 107 -11.86 0.04 30.38
CA GLN A 107 -11.76 1.50 30.28
C GLN A 107 -13.00 2.07 29.60
N THR A 108 -13.57 3.15 30.14
CA THR A 108 -14.62 3.90 29.44
C THR A 108 -13.97 4.78 28.38
N VAL A 109 -14.50 4.72 27.15
CA VAL A 109 -14.07 5.53 26.02
C VAL A 109 -15.15 6.59 25.79
N SER A 110 -14.92 7.78 26.30
CA SER A 110 -15.79 8.94 26.09
C SER A 110 -15.10 9.96 25.19
N ILE A 111 -15.87 10.59 24.31
CA ILE A 111 -15.43 11.73 23.48
C ILE A 111 -16.17 13.03 23.83
N ASN A 112 -17.11 12.99 24.78
CA ASN A 112 -17.93 14.13 25.23
C ASN A 112 -17.94 14.28 26.76
N GLU A 113 -16.80 14.02 27.42
CA GLU A 113 -16.68 14.06 28.89
C GLU A 113 -17.24 15.38 29.47
N GLY A 114 -18.01 15.27 30.56
CA GLY A 114 -18.63 16.43 31.22
C GLY A 114 -19.87 17.01 30.52
N THR A 115 -20.34 16.43 29.41
CA THR A 115 -21.60 16.82 28.75
C THR A 115 -22.74 15.84 29.07
N HIS A 116 -23.99 16.25 28.79
CA HIS A 116 -25.15 15.35 28.83
C HIS A 116 -25.09 14.22 27.79
N LEU A 117 -24.21 14.34 26.78
CA LEU A 117 -24.01 13.39 25.70
C LEU A 117 -22.96 12.32 26.01
N ALA A 118 -22.37 12.28 27.22
CA ALA A 118 -21.44 11.20 27.57
C ALA A 118 -22.18 9.85 27.65
N GLY A 119 -23.10 9.70 28.61
CA GLY A 119 -23.74 8.41 28.93
C GLY A 119 -24.31 7.59 27.75
N PRO A 120 -25.07 8.19 26.82
CA PRO A 120 -25.65 7.46 25.68
C PRO A 120 -24.68 7.17 24.52
N TYR A 121 -23.47 7.71 24.57
CA TYR A 121 -22.44 7.55 23.55
C TYR A 121 -21.17 6.86 24.09
N ASP A 122 -21.00 6.78 25.40
CA ASP A 122 -19.86 6.13 26.04
C ASP A 122 -19.74 4.66 25.58
N LEU A 123 -18.53 4.30 25.19
CA LEU A 123 -18.15 2.92 24.89
C LEU A 123 -17.29 2.35 26.02
N LEU A 124 -17.14 1.04 26.06
CA LEU A 124 -16.17 0.36 26.91
C LEU A 124 -15.14 -0.33 26.03
N LEU A 125 -13.87 -0.11 26.34
CA LEU A 125 -12.74 -0.83 25.79
C LEU A 125 -12.34 -1.92 26.79
N PHE A 126 -12.43 -3.17 26.35
CA PHE A 126 -11.87 -4.31 27.06
C PHE A 126 -10.44 -4.56 26.57
N THR A 127 -9.49 -4.69 27.50
CA THR A 127 -8.14 -5.21 27.24
C THR A 127 -8.06 -6.63 27.76
N PHE A 128 -7.50 -7.56 26.99
CA PHE A 128 -7.36 -8.96 27.40
C PHE A 128 -6.07 -9.22 28.19
N GLU A 129 -6.04 -10.30 28.95
CA GLU A 129 -4.82 -10.78 29.62
C GLU A 129 -3.78 -11.28 28.62
N GLU A 130 -4.25 -12.10 27.67
CA GLU A 130 -3.49 -12.73 26.60
C GLU A 130 -4.13 -12.41 25.23
N PRO A 131 -3.37 -12.39 24.14
CA PRO A 131 -3.92 -12.09 22.81
C PRO A 131 -4.72 -13.26 22.23
N LEU A 132 -5.76 -12.94 21.45
CA LEU A 132 -6.35 -13.88 20.50
C LEU A 132 -5.32 -14.22 19.40
N THR A 133 -5.10 -15.51 19.18
CA THR A 133 -4.17 -16.03 18.16
C THR A 133 -4.59 -15.63 16.74
N GLU A 134 -5.90 -15.60 16.48
CA GLU A 134 -6.47 -15.27 15.17
C GLU A 134 -6.53 -13.76 14.91
N ARG A 135 -5.35 -13.20 14.55
CA ARG A 135 -5.20 -11.77 14.20
C ARG A 135 -6.16 -11.30 13.09
N SER A 136 -6.64 -12.20 12.24
CA SER A 136 -7.51 -11.90 11.08
C SER A 136 -8.95 -11.53 11.44
N TRP A 137 -9.40 -11.81 12.67
CA TRP A 137 -10.78 -11.59 13.10
C TRP A 137 -11.07 -10.15 13.50
N ALA A 138 -10.06 -9.33 13.82
CA ALA A 138 -10.28 -7.95 14.25
C ALA A 138 -10.84 -7.10 13.10
N LEU A 139 -11.94 -6.38 13.33
CA LEU A 139 -12.57 -5.56 12.30
C LEU A 139 -11.89 -4.18 12.17
N PRO A 140 -11.59 -3.73 10.93
CA PRO A 140 -11.09 -2.38 10.70
C PRO A 140 -12.19 -1.32 10.92
N ILE A 141 -11.81 -0.21 11.51
CA ILE A 141 -12.63 1.01 11.63
C ILE A 141 -12.10 2.04 10.63
N VAL A 142 -12.98 2.69 9.87
CA VAL A 142 -12.61 3.70 8.87
C VAL A 142 -12.83 5.10 9.44
N ARG A 143 -11.80 5.96 9.39
CA ARG A 143 -11.83 7.34 9.92
C ARG A 143 -12.84 8.27 9.23
N ASN A 144 -13.14 8.02 7.96
CA ASN A 144 -14.05 8.83 7.16
C ASN A 144 -15.10 7.92 6.52
N ASP A 145 -16.34 7.97 7.02
CA ASP A 145 -17.44 7.09 6.66
C ASP A 145 -18.60 7.86 6.04
N ASP A 146 -18.35 8.49 4.88
CA ASP A 146 -19.41 9.10 4.04
C ASP A 146 -20.31 8.03 3.42
N LEU A 147 -21.36 7.70 4.16
CA LEU A 147 -22.37 6.70 3.84
C LEU A 147 -23.12 6.95 2.52
N HIS A 148 -23.08 8.17 1.97
CA HIS A 148 -23.72 8.45 0.69
C HIS A 148 -22.95 7.83 -0.49
N SER A 149 -21.62 7.72 -0.40
CA SER A 149 -20.75 7.16 -1.43
C SER A 149 -20.70 5.61 -1.41
N ASP A 150 -20.82 5.01 -0.22
CA ASP A 150 -20.56 3.59 0.03
C ASP A 150 -21.76 2.64 -0.23
N ASN A 151 -22.88 3.13 -0.78
CA ASN A 151 -24.14 2.39 -0.95
C ASN A 151 -24.12 1.18 -1.92
N LYS A 152 -22.95 0.78 -2.47
CA LYS A 152 -22.82 -0.43 -3.30
C LYS A 152 -22.93 -1.73 -2.51
N TRP A 153 -22.56 -1.74 -1.22
CA TRP A 153 -22.52 -2.96 -0.40
C TRP A 153 -23.40 -2.78 0.84
N GLY A 154 -24.33 -3.70 1.06
CA GLY A 154 -25.33 -3.58 2.13
C GLY A 154 -24.75 -3.66 3.55
N ALA A 155 -25.39 -2.95 4.47
CA ALA A 155 -25.10 -3.01 5.90
C ALA A 155 -25.79 -4.22 6.57
N LEU A 156 -25.15 -4.76 7.60
CA LEU A 156 -25.66 -5.83 8.46
C LEU A 156 -25.64 -5.38 9.92
N SER A 157 -26.73 -5.64 10.65
CA SER A 157 -26.74 -5.64 12.11
C SER A 157 -26.52 -7.06 12.62
N VAL A 158 -25.68 -7.24 13.63
CA VAL A 158 -25.24 -8.53 14.18
C VAL A 158 -25.23 -8.47 15.71
N GLY A 159 -25.86 -9.43 16.39
CA GLY A 159 -26.01 -9.40 17.85
C GLY A 159 -26.52 -10.70 18.48
N TYR A 160 -26.52 -10.73 19.82
CA TYR A 160 -26.83 -11.91 20.64
C TYR A 160 -28.17 -11.83 21.41
N GLY A 161 -28.92 -10.73 21.31
CA GLY A 161 -30.10 -10.51 22.13
C GLY A 161 -31.31 -11.33 21.70
N PHE A 162 -32.45 -11.00 22.31
CA PHE A 162 -33.57 -11.92 22.42
C PHE A 162 -34.36 -12.03 21.10
N SER A 163 -34.36 -13.22 20.49
CA SER A 163 -35.23 -13.52 19.34
C SER A 163 -36.59 -14.03 19.82
N ALA A 164 -37.66 -13.28 19.52
CA ALA A 164 -39.04 -13.72 19.70
C ALA A 164 -39.61 -14.31 18.39
N ALA A 165 -38.77 -14.98 17.60
CA ALA A 165 -39.23 -15.83 16.53
C ALA A 165 -39.88 -17.09 17.14
N PHE A 166 -41.14 -17.36 16.79
CA PHE A 166 -41.88 -18.56 17.23
C PHE A 166 -42.43 -19.32 16.04
N ASP A 167 -42.36 -20.66 16.08
CA ASP A 167 -43.11 -21.54 15.19
C ASP A 167 -44.06 -22.41 16.02
N ASN A 168 -45.35 -22.40 15.69
CA ASN A 168 -46.42 -23.08 16.43
C ASN A 168 -46.39 -22.86 17.97
N GLY A 169 -45.89 -21.71 18.44
CA GLY A 169 -45.78 -21.37 19.87
C GLY A 169 -44.49 -21.85 20.57
N LEU A 170 -43.57 -22.50 19.84
CA LEU A 170 -42.22 -22.82 20.32
C LEU A 170 -41.22 -21.75 19.89
N GLN A 171 -40.37 -21.29 20.80
CA GLN A 171 -39.33 -20.30 20.50
C GLN A 171 -38.28 -20.91 19.58
N LEU A 172 -38.03 -20.29 18.43
CA LEU A 172 -37.16 -20.81 17.37
C LEU A 172 -35.67 -20.75 17.73
N TYR A 173 -35.25 -19.81 18.58
CA TYR A 173 -33.86 -19.66 19.01
C TYR A 173 -33.79 -19.37 20.51
N PRO A 174 -32.93 -20.07 21.28
CA PRO A 174 -32.76 -19.78 22.70
C PRO A 174 -32.07 -18.42 22.92
N PRO A 175 -32.27 -17.77 24.08
CA PRO A 175 -31.59 -16.52 24.42
C PRO A 175 -30.06 -16.65 24.40
N GLY A 176 -29.35 -15.62 23.94
CA GLY A 176 -27.91 -15.67 23.73
C GLY A 176 -27.50 -16.45 22.48
N THR A 177 -28.32 -16.41 21.41
CA THR A 177 -27.99 -16.95 20.09
C THR A 177 -27.51 -15.84 19.16
N LEU A 178 -26.36 -16.03 18.50
CA LEU A 178 -25.84 -15.09 17.51
C LEU A 178 -26.72 -15.05 16.26
N ASN A 179 -27.23 -13.87 15.94
CA ASN A 179 -28.12 -13.63 14.81
C ASN A 179 -27.69 -12.38 14.03
N TYR A 180 -28.15 -12.27 12.78
CA TYR A 180 -27.89 -11.12 11.93
C TYR A 180 -29.06 -10.77 10.99
N ARG A 181 -29.04 -9.53 10.49
CA ARG A 181 -30.02 -9.00 9.51
C ARG A 181 -29.36 -8.00 8.58
N SER A 182 -29.86 -7.87 7.35
CA SER A 182 -29.52 -6.71 6.52
C SER A 182 -30.45 -5.53 6.84
N VAL A 183 -29.84 -4.36 7.00
CA VAL A 183 -30.49 -3.10 7.37
C VAL A 183 -30.11 -2.00 6.37
N LYS A 184 -30.86 -0.89 6.39
CA LYS A 184 -30.51 0.34 5.66
C LYS A 184 -30.32 1.47 6.64
N TYR A 185 -29.30 2.31 6.40
CA TYR A 185 -29.17 3.59 7.08
C TYR A 185 -30.42 4.45 6.82
N PHE A 186 -30.85 5.20 7.83
CA PHE A 186 -31.85 6.25 7.68
C PHE A 186 -31.17 7.62 7.58
N ASP A 187 -31.86 8.56 6.93
CA ASP A 187 -31.39 9.94 6.82
C ASP A 187 -31.41 10.59 8.21
N ASP A 188 -30.40 11.42 8.54
CA ASP A 188 -30.29 12.12 9.83
C ASP A 188 -31.57 12.84 10.30
N SER A 189 -32.41 13.30 9.36
CA SER A 189 -33.69 13.94 9.65
C SER A 189 -34.73 12.98 10.24
N VAL A 190 -34.69 11.70 9.86
CA VAL A 190 -35.51 10.63 10.46
C VAL A 190 -34.97 10.32 11.85
N CYS A 191 -33.65 10.11 11.98
CA CYS A 191 -32.98 9.78 13.24
C CYS A 191 -33.26 10.83 14.34
N ARG A 192 -33.17 12.12 14.00
CA ARG A 192 -33.52 13.24 14.91
C ARG A 192 -34.99 13.28 15.34
N GLY A 193 -35.89 12.65 14.58
CA GLY A 193 -37.30 12.56 14.92
C GLY A 193 -37.61 11.45 15.93
N GLU A 194 -36.73 10.45 16.05
CA GLU A 194 -36.94 9.26 16.89
C GLU A 194 -36.09 9.25 18.17
N TRP A 195 -34.92 9.88 18.17
CA TRP A 195 -34.07 9.97 19.38
C TRP A 195 -33.63 11.41 19.66
N ILE A 196 -33.99 11.89 20.86
CA ILE A 196 -33.82 13.29 21.28
C ILE A 196 -32.36 13.74 21.37
N ASP A 197 -31.45 12.82 21.71
CA ASP A 197 -30.01 13.08 21.85
C ASP A 197 -29.22 12.69 20.57
N TYR A 198 -29.86 12.52 19.41
CA TYR A 198 -29.19 12.10 18.18
C TYR A 198 -28.28 13.20 17.59
N HIS A 199 -27.00 12.87 17.47
CA HIS A 199 -25.97 13.66 16.78
C HIS A 199 -25.32 12.83 15.69
N SER A 200 -25.48 13.22 14.43
CA SER A 200 -25.04 12.41 13.29
C SER A 200 -23.53 12.22 13.17
N ASN A 201 -22.73 13.09 13.78
CA ASN A 201 -21.28 12.89 13.90
C ASN A 201 -20.90 11.72 14.84
N MET A 202 -21.82 11.26 15.69
CA MET A 202 -21.53 10.34 16.80
C MET A 202 -22.45 9.11 16.83
N ALA A 203 -23.58 9.17 16.14
CA ALA A 203 -24.51 8.05 15.97
C ALA A 203 -24.89 7.82 14.51
N LEU A 204 -25.21 6.56 14.24
CA LEU A 204 -25.93 6.09 13.08
C LEU A 204 -27.28 5.57 13.56
N CYS A 205 -28.29 5.67 12.70
CA CYS A 205 -29.51 4.90 12.86
C CYS A 205 -29.82 4.14 11.57
N ALA A 206 -30.30 2.91 11.73
CA ALA A 206 -30.53 1.97 10.65
C ALA A 206 -31.73 1.07 10.96
N GLY A 207 -32.32 0.49 9.91
CA GLY A 207 -33.38 -0.49 10.05
C GLY A 207 -34.15 -0.77 8.76
N LEU A 208 -35.44 -1.10 8.90
CA LEU A 208 -36.38 -1.27 7.79
C LEU A 208 -37.59 -0.34 7.94
N ARG A 209 -37.95 0.38 6.87
CA ARG A 209 -39.10 1.32 6.83
C ARG A 209 -40.49 0.69 7.09
N LYS A 210 -40.59 -0.63 7.27
CA LYS A 210 -41.80 -1.33 7.72
C LYS A 210 -41.38 -2.42 8.70
N GLY A 211 -41.82 -2.30 9.96
CA GLY A 211 -41.56 -3.28 11.03
C GLY A 211 -40.40 -2.93 11.97
N GLY A 212 -39.67 -1.85 11.72
CA GLY A 212 -38.64 -1.33 12.61
C GLY A 212 -37.37 -2.18 12.75
N ASP A 213 -36.42 -1.63 13.48
CA ASP A 213 -35.19 -2.27 13.98
C ASP A 213 -34.95 -1.84 15.44
N ALA A 214 -36.03 -1.73 16.21
CA ALA A 214 -36.02 -1.35 17.61
C ALA A 214 -35.11 -2.33 18.39
N LEU A 215 -33.90 -1.88 18.73
CA LEU A 215 -32.97 -2.69 19.52
C LEU A 215 -33.64 -3.08 20.84
N GLN A 216 -33.26 -4.21 21.43
CA GLN A 216 -33.84 -4.69 22.68
C GLN A 216 -32.77 -4.90 23.77
N ILE A 217 -33.24 -5.32 24.94
CA ILE A 217 -32.38 -5.79 26.02
C ILE A 217 -31.70 -7.08 25.54
N GLY A 218 -30.37 -7.14 25.64
CA GLY A 218 -29.54 -8.23 25.11
C GLY A 218 -28.68 -7.84 23.89
N ASP A 219 -29.03 -6.76 23.19
CA ASP A 219 -28.41 -6.37 21.92
C ASP A 219 -27.36 -5.26 22.05
N SER A 220 -27.27 -4.64 23.23
CA SER A 220 -26.21 -3.66 23.53
C SER A 220 -24.84 -4.27 23.29
N GLY A 221 -23.97 -3.54 22.60
CA GLY A 221 -22.65 -4.04 22.22
C GLY A 221 -22.63 -4.91 20.95
N GLY A 222 -23.77 -5.11 20.29
CA GLY A 222 -23.85 -5.66 18.93
C GLY A 222 -23.12 -4.79 17.88
N ALA A 223 -22.93 -5.32 16.68
CA ALA A 223 -22.19 -4.67 15.60
C ALA A 223 -23.08 -4.26 14.42
N LEU A 224 -22.98 -3.00 14.01
CA LEU A 224 -23.35 -2.56 12.67
C LEU A 224 -22.09 -2.61 11.79
N VAL A 225 -22.10 -3.51 10.81
CA VAL A 225 -20.97 -3.76 9.91
C VAL A 225 -21.37 -3.55 8.45
N GLN A 226 -20.42 -3.15 7.62
CA GLN A 226 -20.61 -3.09 6.17
C GLN A 226 -19.73 -4.11 5.47
N ARG A 227 -20.31 -4.85 4.53
CA ARG A 227 -19.59 -5.89 3.77
C ARG A 227 -18.61 -5.26 2.78
N THR A 228 -17.40 -5.81 2.68
CA THR A 228 -16.43 -5.50 1.62
C THR A 228 -16.30 -6.68 0.65
N THR A 229 -15.37 -6.60 -0.31
CA THR A 229 -15.06 -7.71 -1.22
C THR A 229 -14.51 -8.96 -0.51
N THR A 230 -13.81 -8.78 0.61
CA THR A 230 -13.07 -9.85 1.30
C THR A 230 -13.40 -10.01 2.78
N SER A 231 -14.05 -9.03 3.44
CA SER A 231 -14.35 -9.05 4.87
C SER A 231 -15.48 -8.06 5.22
N TYR A 232 -15.42 -7.44 6.39
CA TYR A 232 -16.33 -6.42 6.90
C TYR A 232 -15.57 -5.20 7.42
N VAL A 233 -16.22 -4.04 7.40
CA VAL A 233 -15.80 -2.81 8.10
C VAL A 233 -16.74 -2.59 9.28
N PHE A 234 -16.18 -2.28 10.45
CA PHE A 234 -16.95 -1.94 11.64
C PHE A 234 -17.40 -0.47 11.58
N ARG A 235 -18.71 -0.23 11.56
CA ARG A 235 -19.30 1.11 11.41
C ARG A 235 -19.81 1.68 12.73
N ALA A 236 -20.53 0.88 13.53
CA ALA A 236 -21.12 1.37 14.78
C ALA A 236 -21.44 0.25 15.79
N VAL A 237 -21.41 0.58 17.09
CA VAL A 237 -21.81 -0.31 18.20
C VAL A 237 -23.30 -0.13 18.48
N ALA A 238 -24.07 -1.21 18.59
CA ALA A 238 -25.49 -1.18 18.93
C ALA A 238 -25.72 -0.68 20.37
N ALA A 239 -26.60 0.32 20.51
CA ALA A 239 -26.89 1.01 21.77
C ALA A 239 -28.39 0.97 22.05
N TYR A 240 -28.83 0.16 23.03
CA TYR A 240 -30.25 0.01 23.33
C TYR A 240 -30.88 1.33 23.81
N THR A 241 -31.77 1.89 22.99
CA THR A 241 -32.60 3.07 23.29
C THR A 241 -34.05 2.65 23.47
N PRO A 242 -34.67 2.84 24.65
CA PRO A 242 -36.09 2.58 24.83
C PRO A 242 -36.96 3.45 23.91
N SER A 243 -38.03 2.87 23.37
CA SER A 243 -39.11 3.56 22.63
C SER A 243 -38.75 4.13 21.24
N SER A 244 -37.76 3.59 20.54
CA SER A 244 -37.52 3.88 19.11
C SER A 244 -38.13 2.82 18.18
N ASP A 245 -38.50 3.22 16.95
CA ASP A 245 -38.85 2.29 15.87
C ASP A 245 -37.60 1.88 15.04
N SER A 246 -36.53 2.67 15.10
CA SER A 246 -35.25 2.41 14.46
C SER A 246 -34.16 1.92 15.42
N GLY A 247 -33.12 1.29 14.85
CA GLY A 247 -31.96 0.81 15.58
C GLY A 247 -30.91 1.91 15.72
N PHE A 248 -30.46 2.18 16.93
CA PHE A 248 -29.48 3.22 17.24
C PHE A 248 -28.10 2.64 17.53
N TYR A 249 -27.08 3.22 16.88
CA TYR A 249 -25.73 2.69 16.93
C TYR A 249 -24.71 3.83 17.11
N VAL A 250 -23.80 3.71 18.07
CA VAL A 250 -22.71 4.68 18.30
C VAL A 250 -21.65 4.54 17.20
N ARG A 251 -21.44 5.60 16.42
CA ARG A 251 -20.60 5.64 15.22
C ARG A 251 -19.11 5.49 15.56
N MET A 252 -18.47 4.42 15.11
CA MET A 252 -17.08 4.09 15.48
C MET A 252 -16.04 5.03 14.86
N SER A 253 -16.31 5.69 13.73
CA SER A 253 -15.36 6.62 13.10
C SER A 253 -15.00 7.79 14.04
N ALA A 254 -15.97 8.28 14.82
CA ALA A 254 -15.78 9.32 15.82
C ALA A 254 -14.82 8.93 16.97
N TYR A 255 -14.58 7.64 17.17
CA TYR A 255 -13.74 7.11 18.26
C TYR A 255 -12.34 6.69 17.78
N CYS A 256 -12.01 6.82 16.48
CA CYS A 256 -10.75 6.32 15.92
C CYS A 256 -9.52 6.84 16.67
N ASP A 257 -9.42 8.15 16.88
CA ASP A 257 -8.25 8.76 17.52
C ASP A 257 -8.17 8.40 19.02
N LYS A 258 -9.31 8.34 19.72
CA LYS A 258 -9.35 7.97 21.15
C LYS A 258 -9.04 6.49 21.36
N LEU A 259 -9.55 5.61 20.49
CA LEU A 259 -9.20 4.19 20.51
C LEU A 259 -7.74 3.97 20.15
N GLN A 260 -7.18 4.72 19.18
CA GLN A 260 -5.76 4.69 18.88
C GLN A 260 -4.91 5.15 20.07
N GLU A 261 -5.31 6.19 20.82
CA GLU A 261 -4.63 6.61 22.05
C GLU A 261 -4.66 5.52 23.13
N LEU A 262 -5.82 4.91 23.37
CA LEU A 262 -6.04 3.97 24.48
C LEU A 262 -5.50 2.56 24.22
N THR A 263 -5.59 2.05 22.98
CA THR A 263 -5.05 0.72 22.58
C THR A 263 -3.54 0.75 22.33
N GLY A 264 -2.83 1.71 22.92
CA GLY A 264 -1.39 1.85 22.84
C GLY A 264 -0.86 2.53 21.57
N GLY A 265 -1.66 2.56 20.52
CA GLY A 265 -1.40 3.30 19.29
C GLY A 265 -0.33 2.68 18.41
N VAL A 266 -0.37 3.09 17.14
CA VAL A 266 0.69 2.82 16.17
C VAL A 266 1.71 3.95 16.28
N VAL A 267 2.86 3.69 16.90
CA VAL A 267 3.98 4.64 16.95
C VAL A 267 4.83 4.42 15.70
N ILE A 268 4.76 5.38 14.78
CA ILE A 268 5.50 5.36 13.51
C ILE A 268 6.72 6.27 13.62
N SER A 269 7.92 5.67 13.56
CA SER A 269 9.19 6.38 13.44
C SER A 269 9.65 6.40 11.99
N LEU A 270 9.78 7.60 11.41
CA LEU A 270 10.26 7.80 10.04
C LEU A 270 11.68 8.40 10.05
N THR A 271 12.64 7.63 9.55
CA THR A 271 14.01 8.13 9.29
C THR A 271 14.21 8.27 7.78
N ASN A 272 14.49 9.48 7.30
CA ASN A 272 14.77 9.69 5.87
C ASN A 272 16.12 9.06 5.51
N ILE A 273 16.10 8.04 4.65
CA ILE A 273 17.29 7.29 4.19
C ILE A 273 17.71 7.65 2.76
N THR A 274 17.11 8.70 2.18
CA THR A 274 17.43 9.20 0.83
C THR A 274 18.90 9.64 0.68
N GLY A 275 19.54 10.05 1.78
CA GLY A 275 21.00 10.15 1.89
C GLY A 275 21.70 11.14 0.95
N GLY A 276 20.97 12.09 0.34
CA GLY A 276 21.52 12.99 -0.67
C GLY A 276 21.80 12.34 -2.03
N LYS A 277 21.41 11.08 -2.25
CA LYS A 277 21.71 10.27 -3.45
C LYS A 277 20.99 10.73 -4.75
N GLY A 278 20.44 11.94 -4.78
CA GLY A 278 19.81 12.54 -5.97
C GLY A 278 18.56 11.83 -6.49
N THR A 279 17.82 11.10 -5.64
CA THR A 279 16.64 10.33 -6.04
C THR A 279 15.45 11.21 -6.43
N ILE A 280 14.56 10.63 -7.23
CA ILE A 280 13.30 11.26 -7.66
C ILE A 280 12.29 11.26 -6.51
N SER A 281 12.02 10.12 -5.88
CA SER A 281 11.17 10.01 -4.68
C SER A 281 11.98 10.15 -3.38
N ALA A 282 11.35 10.59 -2.30
CA ALA A 282 11.91 10.52 -0.96
C ALA A 282 11.73 9.10 -0.39
N VAL A 283 12.74 8.56 0.29
CA VAL A 283 12.72 7.20 0.86
C VAL A 283 12.94 7.27 2.36
N TYR A 284 12.09 6.59 3.13
CA TYR A 284 12.14 6.54 4.58
C TYR A 284 12.21 5.10 5.08
N ARG A 285 13.09 4.84 6.06
CA ARG A 285 12.96 3.68 6.96
C ARG A 285 11.81 3.99 7.91
N CYS A 286 10.80 3.14 7.89
CA CYS A 286 9.60 3.25 8.69
C CYS A 286 9.60 2.12 9.72
N VAL A 287 9.79 2.46 10.99
CA VAL A 287 9.67 1.52 12.11
C VAL A 287 8.32 1.75 12.76
N ILE A 288 7.48 0.73 12.71
CA ILE A 288 6.15 0.69 13.30
C ILE A 288 6.26 -0.11 14.60
N SER A 289 5.95 0.53 15.71
CA SER A 289 5.92 -0.09 17.04
C SER A 289 4.55 0.07 17.68
N PHE A 290 4.18 -0.90 18.49
CA PHE A 290 2.92 -0.94 19.23
C PHE A 290 3.26 -0.97 20.72
N LYS A 291 2.63 -0.12 21.52
CA LYS A 291 3.00 0.08 22.94
C LYS A 291 2.95 -1.20 23.78
N ASP A 292 2.06 -2.12 23.43
CA ASP A 292 1.80 -3.37 24.15
C ASP A 292 2.28 -4.63 23.40
N ILE A 293 3.13 -4.48 22.37
CA ILE A 293 3.74 -5.58 21.62
C ILE A 293 5.24 -5.32 21.46
N GLU A 294 6.10 -6.25 21.88
CA GLU A 294 7.56 -6.13 21.71
C GLU A 294 8.00 -6.22 20.23
N GLU A 295 7.18 -6.84 19.37
CA GLU A 295 7.40 -6.91 17.93
C GLU A 295 7.34 -5.51 17.29
N THR A 296 8.38 -5.14 16.55
CA THR A 296 8.36 -3.97 15.67
C THR A 296 8.35 -4.41 14.22
N ILE A 297 7.59 -3.71 13.38
CA ILE A 297 7.51 -3.96 11.95
C ILE A 297 8.36 -2.90 11.25
N GLU A 298 9.34 -3.33 10.46
CA GLU A 298 10.18 -2.42 9.68
C GLU A 298 9.85 -2.53 8.18
N VAL A 299 9.48 -1.40 7.59
CA VAL A 299 9.18 -1.27 6.15
C VAL A 299 9.91 -0.07 5.57
N VAL A 300 10.09 -0.06 4.25
CA VAL A 300 10.52 1.11 3.49
C VAL A 300 9.28 1.82 2.95
N LEU A 301 9.22 3.13 3.18
CA LEU A 301 8.19 4.02 2.67
C LEU A 301 8.81 4.91 1.58
N LYS A 302 8.44 4.69 0.33
CA LYS A 302 8.83 5.54 -0.82
C LYS A 302 7.70 6.53 -1.10
N VAL A 303 8.02 7.82 -1.16
CA VAL A 303 7.05 8.93 -1.31
C VAL A 303 7.42 9.80 -2.51
N SER A 304 6.49 9.91 -3.45
CA SER A 304 6.60 10.71 -4.68
C SER A 304 5.72 11.95 -4.55
N ASP A 305 6.34 13.11 -4.34
CA ASP A 305 5.62 14.40 -4.29
C ASP A 305 5.28 14.87 -5.71
N PRO A 306 3.99 14.94 -6.11
CA PRO A 306 3.59 15.42 -7.44
C PRO A 306 3.98 16.88 -7.68
N ASN A 307 4.29 17.66 -6.62
CA ASN A 307 4.70 19.05 -6.76
C ASN A 307 6.18 19.19 -7.16
N LYS A 308 7.03 18.19 -6.90
CA LYS A 308 8.46 18.22 -7.22
C LYS A 308 8.69 18.28 -8.73
N THR A 309 9.27 19.39 -9.20
CA THR A 309 9.73 19.56 -10.58
C THR A 309 11.08 18.86 -10.77
N LEU A 310 11.26 18.17 -11.90
CA LEU A 310 12.53 17.52 -12.26
C LEU A 310 13.19 18.27 -13.44
N PRO A 311 14.20 19.15 -13.23
CA PRO A 311 14.71 20.04 -14.28
C PRO A 311 15.31 19.36 -15.52
N ALA A 312 15.71 18.09 -15.42
CA ALA A 312 16.20 17.30 -16.55
C ALA A 312 15.07 16.69 -17.42
N PHE A 313 13.82 16.75 -16.93
CA PHE A 313 12.68 16.05 -17.52
C PHE A 313 11.48 16.97 -17.78
N ASP A 314 11.24 17.97 -16.94
CA ASP A 314 10.14 18.92 -17.05
C ASP A 314 10.60 20.26 -17.67
N ARG A 315 9.77 20.85 -18.54
CA ARG A 315 10.03 22.18 -19.13
C ARG A 315 9.65 23.29 -18.15
N THR A 316 10.34 24.42 -18.26
CA THR A 316 10.04 25.67 -17.52
C THR A 316 8.91 26.50 -18.14
N ASP A 317 8.63 26.31 -19.43
CA ASP A 317 7.75 27.20 -20.18
C ASP A 317 6.30 26.70 -20.13
N GLU A 318 5.43 27.47 -19.46
CA GLU A 318 4.03 27.14 -19.17
C GLU A 318 3.12 27.04 -20.41
N SER A 319 3.59 27.45 -21.59
CA SER A 319 2.76 27.71 -22.77
C SER A 319 2.23 26.47 -23.51
N SER A 320 2.68 25.25 -23.17
CA SER A 320 2.23 24.00 -23.82
C SER A 320 2.53 22.69 -23.05
N ALA A 321 2.65 22.75 -21.72
CA ALA A 321 3.06 21.59 -20.92
C ALA A 321 2.02 20.45 -20.90
N PRO A 322 2.45 19.17 -20.81
CA PRO A 322 1.52 18.06 -20.52
C PRO A 322 0.89 18.25 -19.14
N LYS A 323 -0.36 17.83 -18.96
CA LYS A 323 -1.13 17.99 -17.70
C LYS A 323 -0.54 17.26 -16.47
N THR A 324 0.58 16.56 -16.61
CA THR A 324 1.14 15.65 -15.60
C THR A 324 2.67 15.76 -15.58
N LYS A 325 3.25 16.08 -14.42
CA LYS A 325 4.71 16.17 -14.20
C LYS A 325 5.41 14.81 -14.33
N ALA A 326 6.69 14.81 -14.67
CA ALA A 326 7.47 13.58 -14.87
C ALA A 326 7.41 12.61 -13.66
N ILE A 327 7.53 13.14 -12.44
CA ILE A 327 7.53 12.33 -11.21
C ILE A 327 6.24 11.52 -11.01
N VAL A 328 5.09 12.02 -11.45
CA VAL A 328 3.83 11.28 -11.38
C VAL A 328 3.87 10.10 -12.34
N GLY A 329 4.27 10.31 -13.60
CA GLY A 329 4.39 9.22 -14.58
C GLY A 329 5.38 8.13 -14.17
N PHE A 330 6.48 8.50 -13.51
CA PHE A 330 7.45 7.53 -12.97
C PHE A 330 6.89 6.74 -11.78
N HIS A 331 6.11 7.39 -10.91
CA HIS A 331 5.45 6.71 -9.79
C HIS A 331 4.35 5.75 -10.26
N GLU A 332 3.49 6.17 -11.20
CA GLU A 332 2.45 5.31 -11.76
C GLU A 332 3.05 4.07 -12.46
N ALA A 333 4.16 4.25 -13.20
CA ALA A 333 4.88 3.14 -13.81
C ALA A 333 5.45 2.16 -12.74
N GLU A 334 6.03 2.66 -11.66
CA GLU A 334 6.53 1.79 -10.59
C GLU A 334 5.40 0.99 -9.91
N CYS A 335 4.23 1.61 -9.70
CA CYS A 335 3.03 0.92 -9.23
C CYS A 335 2.57 -0.15 -10.24
N ASP A 336 2.52 0.17 -11.54
CA ASP A 336 2.15 -0.79 -12.59
C ASP A 336 3.08 -2.02 -12.57
N PHE A 337 4.39 -1.81 -12.37
CA PHE A 337 5.37 -2.91 -12.27
C PHE A 337 5.09 -3.84 -11.08
N TYR A 338 4.95 -3.28 -9.88
CA TYR A 338 4.76 -4.07 -8.67
C TYR A 338 3.39 -4.73 -8.58
N GLU A 339 2.34 -4.13 -9.16
CA GLU A 339 0.98 -4.69 -9.16
C GLU A 339 0.81 -5.82 -10.19
N HIS A 340 1.41 -5.70 -11.39
CA HIS A 340 1.11 -6.61 -12.51
C HIS A 340 2.21 -7.63 -12.82
N TYR A 341 3.49 -7.30 -12.59
CA TYR A 341 4.61 -8.14 -13.02
C TYR A 341 5.33 -8.78 -11.82
N ALA A 342 5.73 -7.99 -10.83
CA ALA A 342 6.49 -8.46 -9.66
C ALA A 342 5.97 -9.75 -8.98
N PRO A 343 4.65 -9.98 -8.79
CA PRO A 343 4.15 -11.16 -8.09
C PRO A 343 4.40 -12.49 -8.81
N ASN A 344 4.71 -12.46 -10.12
CA ASN A 344 4.90 -13.65 -10.95
C ASN A 344 6.37 -13.85 -11.39
N LEU A 345 7.29 -13.03 -10.89
CA LEU A 345 8.70 -13.06 -11.26
C LEU A 345 9.53 -13.92 -10.30
N ASP A 346 10.31 -14.83 -10.88
CA ASP A 346 11.47 -15.43 -10.20
C ASP A 346 12.66 -14.47 -10.31
N PHE A 347 12.57 -13.32 -9.63
CA PHE A 347 13.58 -12.27 -9.61
C PHE A 347 13.57 -11.56 -8.25
N PRO A 348 14.73 -11.14 -7.71
CA PRO A 348 14.80 -10.52 -6.38
C PRO A 348 14.23 -9.09 -6.40
N VAL A 349 12.90 -8.98 -6.32
CA VAL A 349 12.12 -7.76 -6.10
C VAL A 349 11.69 -7.67 -4.63
N PRO A 350 11.50 -6.47 -4.05
CA PRO A 350 11.02 -6.34 -2.68
C PRO A 350 9.55 -6.78 -2.58
N GLN A 351 9.15 -7.39 -1.46
CA GLN A 351 7.72 -7.56 -1.19
C GLN A 351 7.06 -6.18 -1.03
N VAL A 352 6.02 -5.89 -1.81
CA VAL A 352 5.22 -4.66 -1.68
C VAL A 352 3.97 -4.96 -0.87
N TYR A 353 3.76 -4.20 0.20
CA TYR A 353 2.61 -4.32 1.10
C TYR A 353 1.43 -3.43 0.69
N GLY A 354 1.69 -2.39 -0.10
CA GLY A 354 0.65 -1.54 -0.68
C GLY A 354 1.22 -0.34 -1.42
N ALA A 355 0.43 0.19 -2.35
CA ALA A 355 0.73 1.41 -3.09
C ALA A 355 -0.48 2.36 -3.07
N LEU A 356 -0.21 3.66 -3.06
CA LEU A 356 -1.19 4.73 -3.28
C LEU A 356 -0.71 5.55 -4.47
N ARG A 357 -1.51 5.57 -5.53
CA ARG A 357 -1.26 6.37 -6.73
C ARG A 357 -1.50 7.86 -6.48
N CYS A 358 -0.97 8.73 -7.33
CA CYS A 358 -1.03 10.19 -7.14
C CYS A 358 -2.47 10.73 -7.37
N VAL A 359 -3.28 10.84 -6.31
CA VAL A 359 -4.69 11.30 -6.36
C VAL A 359 -4.80 12.65 -7.08
N ASP A 360 -5.45 12.65 -8.26
CA ASP A 360 -5.62 13.79 -9.18
C ASP A 360 -4.33 14.60 -9.46
N ALA A 361 -3.16 13.96 -9.34
CA ALA A 361 -1.84 14.62 -9.34
C ALA A 361 -1.68 15.76 -8.29
N THR A 362 -2.47 15.73 -7.21
CA THR A 362 -2.41 16.66 -6.07
C THR A 362 -1.93 15.99 -4.79
N GLY A 363 -2.36 14.74 -4.53
CA GLY A 363 -1.90 13.92 -3.41
C GLY A 363 -0.58 13.21 -3.69
N PRO A 364 0.27 12.98 -2.66
CA PRO A 364 1.53 12.25 -2.82
C PRO A 364 1.29 10.79 -3.21
N GLY A 365 2.09 10.29 -4.14
CA GLY A 365 2.21 8.87 -4.41
C GLY A 365 3.03 8.18 -3.32
N VAL A 366 2.65 6.97 -2.93
CA VAL A 366 3.29 6.21 -1.85
C VAL A 366 3.45 4.74 -2.22
N ILE A 367 4.59 4.12 -1.90
CA ILE A 367 4.76 2.66 -1.93
C ILE A 367 5.34 2.22 -0.58
N ILE A 368 4.72 1.20 0.04
CA ILE A 368 5.19 0.55 1.27
C ILE A 368 5.72 -0.83 0.89
N MET A 369 6.99 -1.10 1.20
CA MET A 369 7.70 -2.32 0.78
C MET A 369 8.62 -2.86 1.86
N GLU A 370 9.10 -4.09 1.68
CA GLU A 370 10.03 -4.78 2.57
C GLU A 370 11.29 -3.95 2.86
N SER A 371 11.71 -3.95 4.14
CA SER A 371 12.97 -3.32 4.52
C SER A 371 14.17 -4.25 4.41
N PHE A 372 15.15 -3.80 3.63
CA PHE A 372 16.50 -4.34 3.52
C PHE A 372 17.53 -3.49 4.29
N CYS A 373 17.08 -2.52 5.11
CA CYS A 373 17.97 -1.76 5.99
C CYS A 373 18.79 -2.72 6.86
N GLU A 374 20.08 -2.40 7.04
CA GLU A 374 21.08 -3.20 7.79
C GLU A 374 21.40 -4.59 7.19
N LYS A 375 20.47 -5.24 6.47
CA LYS A 375 20.64 -6.55 5.80
C LYS A 375 21.45 -6.48 4.50
N ALA A 376 21.36 -5.37 3.76
CA ALA A 376 21.98 -5.20 2.46
C ALA A 376 22.52 -3.77 2.25
N ASP A 377 23.29 -3.53 1.18
CA ASP A 377 23.67 -2.18 0.73
C ASP A 377 23.92 -2.06 -0.78
N THR A 378 23.94 -0.82 -1.26
CA THR A 378 24.35 -0.46 -2.62
C THR A 378 25.87 -0.40 -2.75
N VAL A 379 26.40 -0.88 -3.88
CA VAL A 379 27.80 -0.58 -4.25
C VAL A 379 27.91 0.89 -4.66
N THR A 380 28.89 1.63 -4.13
CA THR A 380 29.07 3.05 -4.53
C THR A 380 29.49 3.16 -5.99
N LEU A 381 28.98 4.17 -6.70
CA LEU A 381 29.30 4.41 -8.11
C LEU A 381 30.80 4.57 -8.36
N ALA A 382 31.55 5.15 -7.41
CA ALA A 382 32.99 5.25 -7.48
C ALA A 382 33.69 3.90 -7.31
N ALA A 383 33.25 3.05 -6.37
CA ALA A 383 33.79 1.69 -6.23
C ALA A 383 33.59 0.89 -7.52
N GLY A 384 32.36 0.84 -8.02
CA GLY A 384 31.98 0.00 -9.15
C GLY A 384 31.83 -1.48 -8.76
N PHE A 385 31.17 -2.25 -9.62
CA PHE A 385 31.01 -3.69 -9.47
C PHE A 385 32.31 -4.44 -9.78
N ASN A 386 32.54 -5.51 -9.03
CA ASN A 386 33.54 -6.51 -9.40
C ASN A 386 32.99 -7.48 -10.46
N GLN A 387 33.87 -8.32 -11.02
CA GLN A 387 33.52 -9.30 -12.05
C GLN A 387 32.48 -10.32 -11.57
N TYR A 388 32.57 -10.81 -10.33
CA TYR A 388 31.64 -11.81 -9.77
C TYR A 388 30.22 -11.27 -9.64
N GLN A 389 30.09 -10.01 -9.20
CA GLN A 389 28.82 -9.29 -9.15
C GLN A 389 28.17 -9.18 -10.54
N LEU A 390 28.96 -8.91 -11.58
CA LEU A 390 28.46 -8.81 -12.95
C LEU A 390 28.08 -10.17 -13.57
N PHE A 391 28.84 -11.23 -13.30
CA PHE A 391 28.43 -12.61 -13.63
C PHE A 391 27.12 -13.00 -12.91
N ASN A 392 26.89 -12.51 -11.69
CA ASN A 392 25.64 -12.76 -10.98
C ASN A 392 24.46 -11.94 -11.55
N ILE A 393 24.70 -10.68 -11.91
CA ILE A 393 23.76 -9.83 -12.66
C ILE A 393 23.32 -10.51 -13.97
N ALA A 394 24.28 -11.03 -14.75
CA ALA A 394 24.00 -11.72 -16.01
C ALA A 394 23.04 -12.91 -15.83
N LYS A 395 23.22 -13.71 -14.78
CA LYS A 395 22.34 -14.85 -14.47
C LYS A 395 20.94 -14.40 -14.05
N HIS A 396 20.84 -13.39 -13.19
CA HIS A 396 19.54 -12.85 -12.76
C HIS A 396 18.76 -12.21 -13.93
N LEU A 397 19.43 -11.44 -14.79
CA LEU A 397 18.79 -10.84 -15.96
C LEU A 397 18.40 -11.89 -17.01
N ALA A 398 19.16 -12.99 -17.16
CA ALA A 398 18.73 -14.13 -17.98
C ALA A 398 17.42 -14.76 -17.45
N LEU A 399 17.29 -14.93 -16.12
CA LEU A 399 16.09 -15.44 -15.48
C LEU A 399 14.88 -14.50 -15.64
N PHE A 400 15.10 -13.20 -15.45
CA PHE A 400 14.10 -12.15 -15.69
C PHE A 400 13.62 -12.12 -17.15
N HIS A 401 14.54 -12.08 -18.11
CA HIS A 401 14.18 -12.05 -19.54
C HIS A 401 13.53 -13.36 -20.02
N LYS A 402 13.91 -14.52 -19.46
CA LYS A 402 13.23 -15.81 -19.73
C LYS A 402 11.72 -15.71 -19.47
N HIS A 403 11.31 -15.09 -18.36
CA HIS A 403 9.89 -14.94 -18.03
C HIS A 403 9.10 -14.29 -19.18
N PHE A 404 9.57 -13.16 -19.72
CA PHE A 404 8.88 -12.44 -20.80
C PHE A 404 9.00 -13.08 -22.18
N LEU A 405 10.03 -13.90 -22.41
CA LEU A 405 10.16 -14.70 -23.63
C LEU A 405 9.21 -15.90 -23.64
N CYS A 406 8.89 -16.47 -22.47
CA CYS A 406 7.94 -17.58 -22.35
C CYS A 406 6.48 -17.12 -22.17
N LEU A 407 6.24 -15.91 -21.65
CA LEU A 407 4.90 -15.32 -21.48
C LEU A 407 4.28 -14.92 -22.83
N ARG A 408 2.95 -15.05 -22.99
CA ARG A 408 2.28 -14.66 -24.25
C ARG A 408 2.46 -13.17 -24.51
N SER A 409 2.75 -12.82 -25.76
CA SER A 409 3.08 -11.44 -26.10
C SER A 409 1.94 -10.44 -25.85
N GLU A 410 0.66 -10.84 -25.97
CA GLU A 410 -0.48 -9.96 -25.69
C GLU A 410 -0.59 -9.56 -24.20
N GLU A 411 0.10 -10.26 -23.31
CA GLU A 411 0.06 -10.00 -21.86
C GLU A 411 0.93 -8.79 -21.48
N TRP A 412 1.97 -8.46 -22.25
CA TRP A 412 2.92 -7.40 -21.88
C TRP A 412 3.44 -6.53 -23.04
N ARG A 413 3.52 -7.05 -24.27
CA ARG A 413 4.13 -6.34 -25.41
C ARG A 413 3.24 -5.18 -25.89
N GLY A 414 3.86 -4.06 -26.22
CA GLY A 414 3.20 -2.83 -26.68
C GLY A 414 2.44 -2.05 -25.60
N LYS A 415 2.50 -2.48 -24.33
CA LYS A 415 1.83 -1.81 -23.21
C LYS A 415 2.68 -0.72 -22.54
N HIS A 416 4.00 -0.81 -22.69
CA HIS A 416 4.98 0.08 -22.07
C HIS A 416 5.85 0.74 -23.14
N ASP A 417 5.94 2.06 -23.13
CA ASP A 417 6.82 2.87 -24.00
C ASP A 417 7.35 4.11 -23.23
N SER A 418 7.79 3.87 -22.00
CA SER A 418 8.32 4.92 -21.10
C SER A 418 9.55 5.59 -21.71
N SER A 419 10.37 4.83 -22.45
CA SER A 419 11.53 5.33 -23.20
C SER A 419 11.17 6.38 -24.23
N THR A 420 10.05 6.29 -24.94
CA THR A 420 9.66 7.35 -25.90
C THR A 420 9.36 8.67 -25.19
N ASN A 421 8.81 8.64 -23.97
CA ASN A 421 8.66 9.85 -23.16
C ASN A 421 10.00 10.38 -22.66
N VAL A 422 10.94 9.51 -22.27
CA VAL A 422 12.32 9.90 -21.94
C VAL A 422 13.05 10.51 -23.13
N VAL A 423 12.99 9.90 -24.32
CA VAL A 423 13.57 10.42 -25.58
C VAL A 423 13.00 11.80 -25.90
N LYS A 424 11.67 11.95 -25.85
CA LYS A 424 11.02 13.26 -26.06
C LYS A 424 11.55 14.31 -25.08
N ARG A 425 11.67 14.00 -23.79
CA ARG A 425 12.15 14.95 -22.77
C ARG A 425 13.64 15.30 -22.97
N LEU A 426 14.49 14.32 -23.27
CA LEU A 426 15.92 14.54 -23.52
C LEU A 426 16.20 15.38 -24.78
N VAL A 427 15.48 15.14 -25.88
CA VAL A 427 15.60 15.93 -27.13
C VAL A 427 15.13 17.38 -26.91
N ASN A 428 14.04 17.54 -26.17
CA ASN A 428 13.41 18.84 -25.91
C ASN A 428 14.08 19.67 -24.80
N THR A 429 15.14 19.15 -24.17
CA THR A 429 15.93 19.87 -23.16
C THR A 429 17.38 19.98 -23.61
N ASP A 430 18.16 20.89 -23.04
CA ASP A 430 19.59 21.04 -23.33
C ASP A 430 20.47 20.11 -22.48
N PHE A 431 19.95 18.92 -22.13
CA PHE A 431 20.64 17.97 -21.26
C PHE A 431 22.03 17.59 -21.81
N PHE A 432 22.09 17.06 -23.03
CA PHE A 432 23.36 16.61 -23.62
C PHE A 432 24.32 17.78 -23.89
N SER A 433 23.85 18.86 -24.53
CA SER A 433 24.68 20.03 -24.83
C SER A 433 25.24 20.68 -23.57
N THR A 434 24.40 21.00 -22.59
CA THR A 434 24.85 21.64 -21.33
C THR A 434 25.86 20.77 -20.58
N ASN A 435 25.64 19.44 -20.54
CA ASN A 435 26.43 18.56 -19.70
C ASN A 435 27.76 18.14 -20.35
N LEU A 436 27.79 17.98 -21.68
CA LEU A 436 29.04 17.77 -22.42
C LEU A 436 29.91 19.03 -22.42
N GLU A 437 29.33 20.24 -22.51
CA GLU A 437 30.12 21.49 -22.36
C GLU A 437 30.66 21.66 -20.93
N LYS A 438 29.87 21.36 -19.89
CA LYS A 438 30.36 21.30 -18.50
C LYS A 438 31.53 20.31 -18.35
N LEU A 439 31.46 19.15 -19.00
CA LEU A 439 32.55 18.17 -19.01
C LEU A 439 33.80 18.71 -19.72
N ARG A 440 33.64 19.38 -20.88
CA ARG A 440 34.74 20.03 -21.62
C ARG A 440 35.47 21.05 -20.75
N LEU A 441 34.74 21.85 -19.97
CA LEU A 441 35.31 22.82 -19.02
C LEU A 441 35.95 22.14 -17.81
N LEU A 442 35.38 21.05 -17.31
CA LEU A 442 35.89 20.29 -16.16
C LEU A 442 37.17 19.50 -16.48
N LYS A 443 37.32 19.04 -17.72
CA LYS A 443 38.45 18.24 -18.22
C LYS A 443 38.90 18.71 -19.62
N PRO A 444 39.52 19.91 -19.73
CA PRO A 444 39.95 20.46 -21.00
C PRO A 444 40.86 19.50 -21.77
N GLY A 445 40.60 19.34 -23.07
CA GLY A 445 41.37 18.48 -23.97
C GLY A 445 41.00 16.99 -23.91
N GLN A 446 40.78 16.43 -22.71
CA GLN A 446 40.62 14.98 -22.51
C GLN A 446 39.40 14.40 -23.25
N PHE A 447 38.24 15.07 -23.17
CA PHE A 447 37.00 14.59 -23.79
C PHE A 447 36.69 15.23 -25.15
N ASN A 448 37.58 16.09 -25.67
CA ASN A 448 37.28 16.90 -26.86
C ASN A 448 36.89 16.05 -28.07
N HIS A 449 37.57 14.92 -28.29
CA HIS A 449 37.31 14.05 -29.45
C HIS A 449 35.91 13.44 -29.40
N GLY A 450 35.54 12.76 -28.31
CA GLY A 450 34.21 12.17 -28.16
C GLY A 450 33.10 13.21 -28.02
N ILE A 451 33.32 14.35 -27.36
CA ILE A 451 32.32 15.44 -27.32
C ILE A 451 32.06 15.95 -28.74
N ASN A 452 33.09 16.25 -29.51
CA ASN A 452 32.93 16.73 -30.89
C ASN A 452 32.24 15.69 -31.79
N ARG A 453 32.43 14.39 -31.51
CA ARG A 453 31.78 13.30 -32.26
C ARG A 453 30.33 13.05 -31.83
N PHE A 454 30.01 13.09 -30.54
CA PHE A 454 28.67 12.71 -30.03
C PHE A 454 27.70 13.89 -29.90
N LEU A 455 28.19 15.10 -29.60
CA LEU A 455 27.34 16.29 -29.39
C LEU A 455 26.35 16.58 -30.53
N PRO A 456 26.69 16.45 -31.83
CA PRO A 456 25.73 16.66 -32.93
C PRO A 456 24.52 15.72 -32.87
N TYR A 457 24.68 14.53 -32.30
CA TYR A 457 23.64 13.50 -32.22
C TYR A 457 22.79 13.62 -30.93
N GLY A 458 23.23 14.41 -29.95
CA GLY A 458 22.55 14.62 -28.66
C GLY A 458 21.18 15.32 -28.73
N LYS A 459 20.73 15.73 -29.92
CA LYS A 459 19.37 16.24 -30.19
C LYS A 459 18.56 15.34 -31.14
N LEU A 460 19.15 14.29 -31.70
CA LEU A 460 18.50 13.44 -32.70
C LEU A 460 17.69 12.33 -32.02
N ALA A 461 16.37 12.44 -32.09
CA ALA A 461 15.44 11.48 -31.48
C ALA A 461 15.69 10.04 -31.96
N LYS A 462 16.04 9.85 -33.24
CA LYS A 462 16.41 8.55 -33.83
C LYS A 462 17.62 7.92 -33.13
N PHE A 463 18.69 8.69 -32.90
CA PHE A 463 19.91 8.21 -32.24
C PHE A 463 19.66 7.87 -30.76
N ILE A 464 19.00 8.77 -30.03
CA ILE A 464 18.70 8.55 -28.60
C ILE A 464 17.78 7.34 -28.43
N LYS A 465 16.74 7.20 -29.25
CA LYS A 465 15.85 6.02 -29.21
C LYS A 465 16.57 4.74 -29.60
N PHE A 466 17.47 4.77 -30.60
CA PHE A 466 18.30 3.61 -30.95
C PHE A 466 19.13 3.11 -29.77
N GLY A 467 19.91 3.98 -29.14
CA GLY A 467 20.80 3.59 -28.06
C GLY A 467 20.09 3.21 -26.74
N LEU A 468 18.96 3.85 -26.44
CA LEU A 468 18.16 3.60 -25.25
C LEU A 468 17.23 2.38 -25.38
N GLN A 469 16.70 2.12 -26.57
CA GLN A 469 15.64 1.14 -26.80
C GLN A 469 15.88 0.29 -28.06
N ASP A 470 16.02 0.88 -29.25
CA ASP A 470 15.82 0.17 -30.52
C ASP A 470 17.02 -0.64 -31.05
N ALA A 471 18.19 -0.62 -30.41
CA ALA A 471 19.38 -1.37 -30.85
C ALA A 471 19.16 -2.88 -31.05
N TYR A 472 18.21 -3.48 -30.33
CA TYR A 472 17.84 -4.89 -30.49
C TYR A 472 17.18 -5.20 -31.84
N LYS A 473 16.46 -4.22 -32.43
CA LYS A 473 15.72 -4.39 -33.68
C LYS A 473 16.66 -4.59 -34.86
N GLU A 474 17.73 -3.79 -34.92
CA GLU A 474 18.77 -3.95 -35.95
C GLU A 474 19.58 -5.25 -35.78
N ALA A 475 19.70 -5.74 -34.54
CA ALA A 475 20.33 -7.03 -34.26
C ALA A 475 19.43 -8.25 -34.51
N GLY A 476 18.14 -8.07 -34.81
CA GLY A 476 17.18 -9.17 -35.00
C GLY A 476 16.87 -9.94 -33.71
N LEU A 477 16.96 -9.28 -32.55
CA LEU A 477 16.58 -9.85 -31.26
C LEU A 477 15.08 -9.62 -30.97
N PRO A 478 14.45 -10.40 -30.09
CA PRO A 478 13.14 -10.07 -29.53
C PRO A 478 13.22 -8.89 -28.56
N SER A 479 12.08 -8.23 -28.31
CA SER A 479 11.91 -7.37 -27.14
C SER A 479 11.64 -8.19 -25.88
N VAL A 480 11.90 -7.58 -24.72
CA VAL A 480 11.55 -8.05 -23.37
C VAL A 480 11.14 -6.85 -22.51
N LEU A 481 10.58 -7.07 -21.32
CA LEU A 481 10.61 -6.00 -20.31
C LEU A 481 12.03 -5.84 -19.74
N VAL A 482 12.38 -4.60 -19.40
CA VAL A 482 13.67 -4.18 -18.83
C VAL A 482 13.42 -3.31 -17.59
N HIS A 483 14.37 -3.30 -16.65
CA HIS A 483 14.36 -2.36 -15.53
C HIS A 483 14.62 -0.92 -15.98
N GLY A 484 15.41 -0.75 -17.05
CA GLY A 484 15.59 0.51 -17.76
C GLY A 484 16.58 1.50 -17.12
N ASP A 485 16.73 1.45 -15.80
CA ASP A 485 17.73 2.14 -14.96
C ASP A 485 18.50 1.16 -14.05
N PHE A 486 19.17 0.18 -14.66
CA PHE A 486 19.85 -0.90 -13.94
C PHE A 486 21.31 -0.55 -13.59
N TRP A 487 21.52 0.12 -12.45
CA TRP A 487 22.83 0.60 -11.99
C TRP A 487 23.05 0.43 -10.48
N CYS A 488 24.26 0.75 -10.00
CA CYS A 488 24.74 0.43 -8.66
C CYS A 488 23.90 0.97 -7.48
N ASN A 489 23.11 2.03 -7.69
CA ASN A 489 22.22 2.59 -6.68
C ASN A 489 20.90 1.81 -6.52
N ASN A 490 20.54 0.99 -7.52
CA ASN A 490 19.25 0.28 -7.60
C ASN A 490 19.41 -1.23 -7.32
N ILE A 491 20.64 -1.70 -7.06
CA ILE A 491 20.96 -3.10 -6.78
C ILE A 491 21.58 -3.18 -5.38
N LEU A 492 20.88 -3.83 -4.46
CA LEU A 492 21.33 -4.05 -3.09
C LEU A 492 21.94 -5.44 -2.99
N TRP A 493 23.11 -5.54 -2.36
CA TRP A 493 23.88 -6.76 -2.17
C TRP A 493 23.80 -7.21 -0.71
N ARG A 494 23.68 -8.52 -0.46
CA ARG A 494 23.63 -9.05 0.91
C ARG A 494 24.93 -8.72 1.65
N LYS A 495 24.83 -8.39 2.94
CA LYS A 495 26.00 -8.22 3.80
C LYS A 495 26.48 -9.56 4.34
N ASN A 496 27.79 -9.75 4.33
CA ASN A 496 28.46 -10.83 5.05
C ASN A 496 28.40 -10.57 6.57
N PRO A 497 28.67 -11.57 7.43
CA PRO A 497 28.66 -11.39 8.89
C PRO A 497 29.65 -10.35 9.44
N ASP A 498 30.68 -9.97 8.67
CA ASP A 498 31.63 -8.90 9.00
C ASP A 498 31.17 -7.50 8.53
N GLY A 499 30.00 -7.39 7.91
CA GLY A 499 29.44 -6.16 7.35
C GLY A 499 29.93 -5.81 5.94
N SER A 500 30.85 -6.58 5.34
CA SER A 500 31.27 -6.39 3.95
C SER A 500 30.16 -6.81 2.96
N LEU A 501 30.22 -6.31 1.73
CA LEU A 501 29.28 -6.71 0.68
C LEU A 501 29.68 -8.07 0.09
N SER A 502 28.69 -8.96 -0.01
CA SER A 502 28.80 -10.19 -0.78
C SER A 502 28.68 -9.93 -2.29
N ASN A 503 28.83 -10.99 -3.08
CA ASN A 503 28.50 -11.00 -4.50
C ASN A 503 27.07 -11.48 -4.78
N GLU A 504 26.21 -11.57 -3.77
CA GLU A 504 24.82 -12.01 -3.89
C GLU A 504 23.86 -10.82 -3.88
N ILE A 505 22.98 -10.76 -4.90
CA ILE A 505 21.91 -9.76 -4.95
C ILE A 505 20.91 -10.08 -3.82
N ALA A 506 20.65 -9.10 -2.97
CA ALA A 506 19.57 -9.16 -1.98
C ALA A 506 18.24 -8.77 -2.63
N VAL A 507 18.24 -7.62 -3.33
CA VAL A 507 17.05 -7.06 -3.98
C VAL A 507 17.44 -6.03 -5.04
N VAL A 508 16.61 -5.90 -6.09
CA VAL A 508 16.64 -4.84 -7.10
C VAL A 508 15.40 -3.96 -6.93
N VAL A 509 15.61 -2.66 -6.82
CA VAL A 509 14.61 -1.65 -6.46
C VAL A 509 14.60 -0.49 -7.47
N ASP A 510 13.56 0.35 -7.39
CA ASP A 510 13.40 1.56 -8.22
C ASP A 510 13.04 1.28 -9.69
N TRP A 511 11.98 0.50 -9.90
CA TRP A 511 11.44 0.12 -11.20
C TRP A 511 10.69 1.25 -11.94
N GLN A 512 10.88 2.51 -11.53
CA GLN A 512 10.18 3.69 -12.07
C GLN A 512 10.48 4.00 -13.55
N LEU A 513 11.52 3.38 -14.12
CA LEU A 513 11.92 3.48 -15.54
C LEU A 513 11.83 2.14 -16.28
N PHE A 514 11.07 1.17 -15.75
CA PHE A 514 10.81 -0.08 -16.47
C PHE A 514 10.12 0.20 -17.82
N ASP A 515 10.37 -0.68 -18.80
CA ASP A 515 9.85 -0.48 -20.15
C ASP A 515 9.89 -1.76 -21.00
N GLU A 516 9.28 -1.74 -22.19
CA GLU A 516 9.63 -2.66 -23.26
C GLU A 516 10.93 -2.21 -23.96
N GLY A 517 11.93 -3.09 -24.03
CA GLY A 517 13.24 -2.73 -24.57
C GLY A 517 14.13 -3.89 -24.99
N SER A 518 15.40 -3.56 -25.18
CA SER A 518 16.45 -4.51 -25.56
C SER A 518 16.81 -5.43 -24.39
N PRO A 519 16.89 -6.76 -24.59
CA PRO A 519 17.37 -7.70 -23.56
C PRO A 519 18.83 -7.47 -23.14
N ILE A 520 19.55 -6.53 -23.76
CA ILE A 520 20.92 -6.16 -23.39
C ILE A 520 21.04 -4.78 -22.75
N ARG A 521 19.95 -3.99 -22.66
CA ARG A 521 19.97 -2.61 -22.12
C ARG A 521 20.54 -2.55 -20.71
N ASP A 522 20.04 -3.40 -19.82
CA ASP A 522 20.38 -3.38 -18.40
C ASP A 522 21.78 -3.94 -18.13
N ILE A 523 22.22 -4.96 -18.88
CA ILE A 523 23.62 -5.43 -18.86
C ILE A 523 24.57 -4.35 -19.38
N THR A 524 24.22 -3.68 -20.50
CA THR A 524 25.04 -2.59 -21.05
C THR A 524 25.14 -1.42 -20.07
N ARG A 525 24.03 -1.08 -19.39
CA ARG A 525 24.00 -0.07 -18.32
C ARG A 525 24.97 -0.42 -17.19
N ALA A 526 24.91 -1.65 -16.67
CA ALA A 526 25.78 -2.11 -15.59
C ALA A 526 27.27 -2.10 -16.01
N LEU A 527 27.60 -2.64 -17.19
CA LEU A 527 28.96 -2.67 -17.72
C LEU A 527 29.53 -1.27 -17.97
N VAL A 528 28.77 -0.35 -18.57
CA VAL A 528 29.29 0.98 -18.90
C VAL A 528 29.35 1.90 -17.68
N MET A 529 28.25 2.02 -16.92
CA MET A 529 28.20 2.98 -15.80
C MET A 529 28.90 2.50 -14.53
N CYS A 530 28.88 1.19 -14.26
CA CYS A 530 29.23 0.64 -12.96
C CYS A 530 30.50 -0.22 -12.95
N MET A 531 31.21 -0.41 -14.07
CA MET A 531 32.41 -1.25 -14.15
C MET A 531 33.63 -0.42 -14.55
N ASP A 532 34.78 -0.67 -13.92
CA ASP A 532 36.04 -0.06 -14.34
C ASP A 532 36.53 -0.66 -15.66
N ALA A 533 37.30 0.13 -16.43
CA ALA A 533 37.54 -0.13 -17.84
C ALA A 533 38.50 -1.31 -18.13
N ASP A 534 39.42 -1.56 -17.21
CA ASP A 534 40.28 -2.75 -17.19
C ASP A 534 39.45 -4.03 -17.06
N ILE A 535 38.63 -4.12 -16.00
CA ILE A 535 37.74 -5.27 -15.79
C ILE A 535 36.74 -5.40 -16.96
N ARG A 536 36.24 -4.29 -17.50
CA ARG A 536 35.31 -4.32 -18.65
C ARG A 536 35.97 -4.86 -19.91
N ARG A 537 37.16 -4.39 -20.28
CA ARG A 537 37.87 -4.92 -21.46
C ARG A 537 38.27 -6.38 -21.31
N GLU A 538 38.53 -6.84 -20.09
CA GLU A 538 38.83 -8.24 -19.79
C GLU A 538 37.58 -9.13 -19.86
N TYR A 539 36.48 -8.76 -19.18
CA TYR A 539 35.35 -9.69 -18.93
C TYR A 539 34.02 -9.38 -19.66
N GLN A 540 33.87 -8.26 -20.40
CA GLN A 540 32.56 -7.89 -20.96
C GLN A 540 31.94 -8.99 -21.84
N TYR A 541 32.74 -9.67 -22.67
CA TYR A 541 32.24 -10.71 -23.55
C TYR A 541 31.94 -12.02 -22.81
N ASP A 542 32.72 -12.36 -21.78
CA ASP A 542 32.44 -13.52 -20.90
C ASP A 542 31.15 -13.32 -20.09
N ILE A 543 30.87 -12.09 -19.64
CA ILE A 543 29.64 -11.72 -18.94
C ILE A 543 28.43 -11.81 -19.89
N LEU A 544 28.57 -11.35 -21.13
CA LEU A 544 27.55 -11.49 -22.19
C LEU A 544 27.33 -12.98 -22.56
N GLN A 545 28.39 -13.78 -22.61
CA GLN A 545 28.32 -15.21 -22.89
C GLN A 545 27.62 -15.95 -21.74
N CYS A 546 27.96 -15.63 -20.48
CA CYS A 546 27.29 -16.16 -19.30
C CYS A 546 25.79 -15.83 -19.29
N TYR A 547 25.39 -14.63 -19.71
CA TYR A 547 23.98 -14.28 -19.91
C TYR A 547 23.32 -15.17 -20.97
N TYR A 548 23.96 -15.29 -22.14
CA TYR A 548 23.44 -16.09 -23.26
C TYR A 548 23.29 -17.57 -22.91
N ASP A 549 24.32 -18.19 -22.32
CA ASP A 549 24.33 -19.60 -21.93
C ASP A 549 23.31 -19.90 -20.83
N THR A 550 23.17 -18.99 -19.86
CA THR A 550 22.15 -19.11 -18.81
C THR A 550 20.75 -19.04 -19.40
N LEU A 551 20.48 -18.08 -20.30
CA LEU A 551 19.19 -17.94 -20.95
C LEU A 551 18.90 -19.14 -21.87
N LEU A 552 19.88 -19.62 -22.63
CA LEU A 552 19.75 -20.80 -23.49
C LEU A 552 19.37 -22.04 -22.67
N LYS A 553 20.04 -22.27 -21.52
CA LYS A 553 19.71 -23.36 -20.60
C LYS A 553 18.29 -23.23 -20.05
N LEU A 554 17.91 -22.04 -19.56
CA LEU A 554 16.58 -21.80 -19.00
C LEU A 554 15.46 -22.01 -20.04
N MET A 555 15.65 -21.56 -21.29
CA MET A 555 14.68 -21.80 -22.37
C MET A 555 14.54 -23.29 -22.69
N GLN A 556 15.65 -24.05 -22.68
CA GLN A 556 15.62 -25.51 -22.87
C GLN A 556 14.87 -26.22 -21.73
N GLU A 557 14.99 -25.75 -20.49
CA GLU A 557 14.25 -26.27 -19.33
C GLU A 557 12.74 -26.03 -19.44
N GLU A 558 12.32 -24.92 -20.08
CA GLU A 558 10.91 -24.64 -20.46
C GLU A 558 10.46 -25.37 -21.74
N GLY A 559 11.33 -26.19 -22.36
CA GLY A 559 11.04 -26.88 -23.62
C GLY A 559 11.00 -25.97 -24.85
N GLN A 560 11.50 -24.74 -24.75
CA GLN A 560 11.52 -23.74 -25.81
C GLN A 560 12.91 -23.58 -26.45
N LYS A 561 12.95 -23.12 -27.70
CA LYS A 561 14.20 -22.84 -28.41
C LYS A 561 14.52 -21.35 -28.32
N LEU A 562 15.78 -21.01 -28.05
CA LEU A 562 16.28 -19.66 -28.19
C LEU A 562 16.46 -19.32 -29.69
N GLU A 563 15.72 -18.34 -30.20
CA GLU A 563 15.67 -18.02 -31.64
C GLU A 563 16.75 -17.02 -32.11
N PHE A 564 17.73 -16.70 -31.27
CA PHE A 564 18.81 -15.78 -31.59
C PHE A 564 20.19 -16.28 -31.14
N THR A 565 21.24 -15.75 -31.75
CA THR A 565 22.64 -16.13 -31.51
C THR A 565 23.37 -15.17 -30.57
N PHE A 566 24.54 -15.59 -30.08
CA PHE A 566 25.42 -14.75 -29.27
C PHE A 566 25.92 -13.52 -30.05
N GLU A 567 26.20 -13.64 -31.35
CA GLU A 567 26.64 -12.54 -32.20
C GLU A 567 25.57 -11.43 -32.31
N GLN A 568 24.29 -11.79 -32.27
CA GLN A 568 23.18 -10.81 -32.23
C GLN A 568 23.15 -10.06 -30.89
N ILE A 569 23.41 -10.75 -29.77
CA ILE A 569 23.59 -10.12 -28.45
C ILE A 569 24.77 -9.14 -28.48
N VAL A 570 25.93 -9.54 -29.02
CA VAL A 570 27.11 -8.67 -29.15
C VAL A 570 26.84 -7.47 -30.05
N ARG A 571 26.10 -7.64 -31.16
CA ARG A 571 25.71 -6.53 -32.04
C ARG A 571 24.80 -5.52 -31.32
N ALA A 572 23.79 -5.99 -30.60
CA ALA A 572 22.92 -5.11 -29.82
C ALA A 572 23.67 -4.40 -28.68
N TYR A 573 24.61 -5.11 -28.03
CA TYR A 573 25.47 -4.56 -26.98
C TYR A 573 26.28 -3.35 -27.50
N LYS A 574 27.05 -3.53 -28.58
CA LYS A 574 27.84 -2.44 -29.19
C LYS A 574 26.96 -1.24 -29.61
N GLY A 575 25.78 -1.51 -30.16
CA GLY A 575 24.82 -0.47 -30.55
C GLY A 575 24.29 0.36 -29.37
N SER A 576 23.98 -0.28 -28.24
CA SER A 576 23.55 0.43 -27.02
C SER A 576 24.72 1.09 -26.29
N PHE A 577 25.91 0.48 -26.32
CA PHE A 577 27.13 0.96 -25.66
C PHE A 577 27.47 2.41 -26.04
N ILE A 578 27.39 2.76 -27.32
CA ILE A 578 27.70 4.10 -27.84
C ILE A 578 26.87 5.19 -27.14
N TYR A 579 25.58 4.91 -26.90
CA TYR A 579 24.72 5.83 -26.16
C TYR A 579 25.01 5.84 -24.65
N GLN A 580 25.28 4.69 -24.05
CA GLN A 580 25.67 4.63 -22.63
C GLN A 580 26.99 5.37 -22.36
N ALA A 581 27.94 5.35 -23.31
CA ALA A 581 29.18 6.12 -23.27
C ALA A 581 28.93 7.64 -23.32
N MET A 582 28.05 8.10 -24.22
CA MET A 582 27.62 9.51 -24.22
C MET A 582 26.88 9.90 -22.93
N LEU A 583 26.09 8.98 -22.35
CA LEU A 583 25.34 9.23 -21.13
C LEU A 583 26.25 9.34 -19.90
N ILE A 584 27.21 8.43 -19.72
CA ILE A 584 28.15 8.48 -18.57
C ILE A 584 29.00 9.77 -18.60
N MET A 585 29.39 10.25 -19.79
CA MET A 585 30.03 11.56 -19.95
C MET A 585 29.18 12.70 -19.38
N CYS A 586 27.86 12.69 -19.60
CA CYS A 586 26.94 13.72 -19.09
C CYS A 586 26.74 13.69 -17.57
N LEU A 587 26.96 12.55 -16.91
CA LEU A 587 26.76 12.39 -15.46
C LEU A 587 27.96 12.86 -14.63
N GLY A 588 29.17 12.82 -15.19
CA GLY A 588 30.43 13.17 -14.50
C GLY A 588 30.43 14.53 -13.78
N PRO A 589 29.91 15.62 -14.39
CA PRO A 589 29.80 16.92 -13.73
C PRO A 589 28.94 16.95 -12.45
N TYR A 590 28.06 15.96 -12.24
CA TYR A 590 27.09 15.95 -11.14
C TYR A 590 27.49 15.10 -9.92
N LEU A 591 28.58 14.30 -9.97
CA LEU A 591 28.95 13.43 -8.83
C LEU A 591 29.16 14.17 -7.50
N SER A 592 29.62 15.43 -7.53
CA SER A 592 29.76 16.26 -6.33
C SER A 592 28.41 16.71 -5.71
N SER A 593 27.29 16.39 -6.36
CA SER A 593 25.92 16.69 -5.93
C SER A 593 25.16 15.43 -5.46
N PHE A 594 25.69 14.23 -5.73
CA PHE A 594 25.08 12.93 -5.37
C PHE A 594 25.58 12.38 -4.02
N GLU A 595 26.56 13.01 -3.38
CA GLU A 595 27.12 12.61 -2.09
C GLU A 595 27.12 13.83 -1.14
N SER A 596 26.71 13.65 0.12
CA SER A 596 26.33 14.76 1.01
C SER A 596 27.51 15.65 1.46
N GLN A 597 27.28 16.97 1.50
CA GLN A 597 28.33 17.99 1.67
C GLN A 597 28.53 18.47 3.12
N SER A 598 28.49 17.58 4.12
CA SER A 598 28.54 17.97 5.54
C SER A 598 29.93 18.03 6.19
N ASP A 599 31.02 17.67 5.50
CA ASP A 599 32.39 17.73 6.06
C ASP A 599 33.45 18.14 5.01
N VAL A 600 34.42 18.97 5.43
CA VAL A 600 35.59 19.35 4.64
C VAL A 600 36.47 18.14 4.32
N ARG A 601 36.57 17.16 5.23
CA ARG A 601 37.29 15.90 4.97
C ARG A 601 36.59 15.06 3.90
N ASN A 602 35.26 15.09 3.85
CA ASN A 602 34.50 14.41 2.79
C ASN A 602 34.76 15.04 1.42
N LYS A 603 34.89 16.37 1.31
CA LYS A 603 35.07 17.07 0.02
C LYS A 603 36.24 16.55 -0.82
N ALA A 604 37.38 16.21 -0.21
CA ALA A 604 38.51 15.62 -0.93
C ALA A 604 38.20 14.20 -1.46
N ILE A 605 37.50 13.39 -0.66
CA ILE A 605 37.03 12.05 -1.05
C ILE A 605 36.04 12.16 -2.21
N LEU A 606 35.09 13.10 -2.17
CA LEU A 606 34.14 13.35 -3.26
C LEU A 606 34.85 13.68 -4.59
N LEU A 607 35.92 14.47 -4.51
CA LEU A 607 36.73 14.80 -5.69
C LEU A 607 37.41 13.54 -6.26
N PHE A 608 38.10 12.74 -5.46
CA PHE A 608 38.74 11.50 -5.94
C PHE A 608 37.73 10.48 -6.47
N ARG A 609 36.55 10.36 -5.84
CA ARG A 609 35.43 9.53 -6.35
C ARG A 609 34.95 9.99 -7.73
N ARG A 610 34.80 11.31 -7.92
CA ARG A 610 34.48 11.88 -9.23
C ARG A 610 35.59 11.66 -10.26
N GLU A 611 36.86 11.78 -9.88
CA GLU A 611 37.99 11.49 -10.79
C GLU A 611 37.98 10.04 -11.27
N LYS A 612 37.75 9.06 -10.38
CA LYS A 612 37.61 7.65 -10.77
C LYS A 612 36.45 7.43 -11.74
N PHE A 613 35.30 8.07 -11.49
CA PHE A 613 34.17 8.02 -12.42
C PHE A 613 34.47 8.68 -13.78
N LEU A 614 35.18 9.81 -13.80
CA LEU A 614 35.57 10.49 -15.03
C LEU A 614 36.55 9.64 -15.86
N LEU A 615 37.47 8.90 -15.22
CA LEU A 615 38.31 7.93 -15.93
C LEU A 615 37.48 6.82 -16.58
N ARG A 616 36.45 6.29 -15.89
CA ARG A 616 35.51 5.32 -16.46
C ARG A 616 34.78 5.89 -17.68
N ALA A 617 34.31 7.14 -17.60
CA ALA A 617 33.66 7.84 -18.69
C ALA A 617 34.60 8.10 -19.88
N LEU A 618 35.88 8.38 -19.63
CA LEU A 618 36.90 8.59 -20.66
C LEU A 618 37.15 7.30 -21.45
N PHE A 619 37.41 6.18 -20.76
CA PHE A 619 37.65 4.91 -21.45
C PHE A 619 36.38 4.36 -22.13
N ALA A 620 35.19 4.56 -21.56
CA ALA A 620 33.94 4.25 -22.25
C ALA A 620 33.73 5.10 -23.51
N MET A 621 34.16 6.38 -23.51
CA MET A 621 34.16 7.23 -24.71
C MET A 621 35.10 6.66 -25.78
N ASP A 622 36.32 6.26 -25.41
CA ASP A 622 37.30 5.68 -26.34
C ASP A 622 36.83 4.32 -26.92
N GLU A 623 36.29 3.44 -26.06
CA GLU A 623 35.68 2.17 -26.48
C GLU A 623 34.49 2.39 -27.44
N ALA A 624 33.65 3.40 -27.20
CA ALA A 624 32.55 3.73 -28.10
C ALA A 624 33.04 4.25 -29.46
N LEU A 625 34.15 5.01 -29.47
CA LEU A 625 34.80 5.49 -30.68
C LEU A 625 35.40 4.33 -31.50
N GLU A 626 35.99 3.32 -30.85
CA GLU A 626 36.43 2.07 -31.49
C GLU A 626 35.27 1.30 -32.16
N MET A 627 34.05 1.37 -31.62
CA MET A 627 32.86 0.70 -32.17
C MET A 627 32.15 1.48 -33.30
N LEU A 628 32.42 2.78 -33.47
CA LEU A 628 31.73 3.60 -34.49
C LEU A 628 31.85 3.13 -35.95
N PRO A 629 32.94 2.50 -36.41
CA PRO A 629 33.00 1.96 -37.77
C PRO A 629 31.94 0.88 -38.06
N GLU A 630 31.48 0.15 -37.04
CA GLU A 630 30.37 -0.82 -37.16
C GLU A 630 28.99 -0.15 -37.09
N PHE A 631 28.90 1.06 -36.53
CA PHE A 631 27.67 1.82 -36.30
C PHE A 631 27.83 3.29 -36.73
N PRO A 632 27.95 3.57 -38.04
CA PRO A 632 28.12 4.94 -38.55
C PRO A 632 26.94 5.82 -38.12
N LEU A 633 27.24 6.85 -37.32
CA LEU A 633 26.23 7.73 -36.73
C LEU A 633 25.47 8.56 -37.77
N GLU A 634 26.09 8.74 -38.94
CA GLU A 634 25.54 9.39 -40.13
C GLU A 634 24.18 8.82 -40.53
N LYS A 635 23.89 7.53 -40.25
CA LYS A 635 22.58 6.91 -40.52
C LYS A 635 21.41 7.49 -39.70
N PHE A 636 21.71 8.29 -38.67
CA PHE A 636 20.72 8.97 -37.83
C PHE A 636 20.54 10.45 -38.17
N ALA A 637 21.40 11.03 -39.00
CA ALA A 637 21.17 12.34 -39.59
C ALA A 637 20.05 12.24 -40.64
N ASP A 638 19.25 13.29 -40.76
CA ASP A 638 18.20 13.44 -41.79
C ASP A 638 18.78 14.01 -43.09
#